data_AF-A0A2S0VXJ2-F1
#
_entry.id   AF-A0A2S0VXJ2-F1
#
_cell.length_a   1.000
_cell.length_b   1.000
_cell.length_c   1.000
_cell.angle_alpha   90.00
_cell.angle_beta   90.00
_cell.angle_gamma   90.00
#
_symmetry.space_group_name_H-M   'P 1'
#
loop_
_entity.id
_entity.type
_entity.pdbx_description
1 polymer ?
#
loop_
_entity_poly.entity_id
_entity_poly.type
_entity_poly.pdbx_seq_one_letter_code
_entity_poly.pdbx_strand_id
1 'polypeptide(L)'
;MNLGLTLAIATTVTITGCQLFPQSQSSADQVTVVVTAPPRAATPVVPTPKIDETTHKNKGDRKGHNMTDKIPKSEVPPSPILNVEQALNSIQVQDGFAVENVVAEPYIFNPVSLTFDANGRMWVCEMTRYMPDTFGTGENIPEGNIAILEDRDGDGKVDKRTVFLNDVILPRTITLVKGGILYADHTQLFFTEVLEKDGNLVPGKREVVDPTYAKGGSLEHKTNTMFYGMDNWYYNAKSNKKYQTIALDAEVPRGAKEIYRNQYWKLVRGISDYRGQWGVTMDDYGRLYHNGNSSPAQGEYLLPGSLLQNPEFWAKMGANFIGNGDIYSIRMNTGINRGYIEDMLHQTGPNRGKLKRFTAASGSVIYRGDNFPDKFYGMAITPAPAANLISARHVIEKEGELTGENVYPNAEILASTDERFRPVNLYTAPDGSLYIVDMYHGILQHKEFLTTYLSEQIKARNLDQGNNTMGRIYRLRWAEKALGAQPQLANLSPSELVPFLSHANGWWRDTARRLIIEHAIHNEVTTAAAKIQALIVNSDDEKTIINALWTLHGIDVVNLATLQPLLISGSQQVKVAAIAVSNKLDVSEHQAFAKHLFALADSDYRVGLQVALNAGSIQSPLALQASKKVLDTYIGKPFVREAVMSGAGLRSKELVALLGQYPDNDMMYIVNNLGKKPADRTNRAQLSSQGKALYDLGKQHFNGAGACFGCHGADGDGIKGMGPTFWDSEWVVKDKEILAKVMLHGLSGPIKMKWQTWNTSMVMPGMANNPSMTDKDLAAIATYIRNSWGNAADTGSEVKPEFFSQVRKKTAGQSVPYTQKDFKF
;
A
#
# COMPACT_ATOMS: atom_id res chain seq x y z
N MET A 1 -49.92 24.76 -52.80
CA MET A 1 -49.28 23.81 -53.74
C MET A 1 -48.87 22.59 -52.91
N ASN A 2 -49.75 21.59 -52.79
CA ASN A 2 -49.76 20.30 -53.51
C ASN A 2 -48.51 19.45 -53.21
N LEU A 3 -48.53 18.20 -52.73
CA LEU A 3 -49.53 17.09 -52.61
C LEU A 3 -48.98 16.11 -51.52
N GLY A 4 -49.77 15.48 -50.63
CA GLY A 4 -50.39 14.12 -50.72
C GLY A 4 -49.33 12.98 -50.67
N LEU A 5 -49.33 11.90 -49.86
CA LEU A 5 -50.33 10.98 -49.27
C LEU A 5 -49.59 10.16 -48.15
N THR A 6 -50.08 9.99 -46.92
CA THR A 6 -50.95 8.91 -46.35
C THR A 6 -50.36 7.48 -46.32
N LEU A 7 -50.13 6.92 -45.11
CA LEU A 7 -50.84 5.73 -44.60
C LEU A 7 -50.62 5.53 -43.09
N ALA A 8 -51.71 5.28 -42.38
CA ALA A 8 -51.80 4.99 -40.95
C ALA A 8 -51.99 3.49 -40.72
N ILE A 9 -51.52 2.96 -39.57
CA ILE A 9 -52.19 1.88 -38.85
C ILE A 9 -52.08 2.19 -37.35
N ALA A 10 -53.23 2.45 -36.74
CA ALA A 10 -53.43 2.45 -35.30
C ALA A 10 -54.11 1.12 -34.93
N THR A 11 -53.75 0.56 -33.77
CA THR A 11 -54.70 -0.28 -33.03
C THR A 11 -54.55 0.00 -31.54
N THR A 12 -55.57 0.64 -30.99
CA THR A 12 -55.83 0.81 -29.56
C THR A 12 -56.73 -0.34 -29.13
N VAL A 13 -56.51 -0.92 -27.95
CA VAL A 13 -57.56 -1.67 -27.22
C VAL A 13 -57.50 -1.26 -25.75
N THR A 14 -58.64 -0.81 -25.24
CA THR A 14 -58.88 -0.35 -23.87
C THR A 14 -59.98 -1.22 -23.23
N ILE A 15 -59.62 -1.84 -22.09
CA ILE A 15 -60.36 -2.07 -20.82
C ILE A 15 -61.79 -2.65 -20.80
N THR A 16 -61.96 -3.71 -19.99
CA THR A 16 -63.03 -3.95 -18.97
C THR A 16 -62.68 -5.29 -18.27
N GLY A 17 -62.88 -5.61 -16.99
CA GLY A 17 -63.55 -5.02 -15.83
C GLY A 17 -63.94 -6.17 -14.87
N CYS A 18 -63.28 -6.24 -13.70
CA CYS A 18 -63.64 -6.80 -12.37
C CYS A 18 -64.65 -7.97 -12.18
N GLN A 19 -64.27 -9.02 -11.43
CA GLN A 19 -65.07 -9.64 -10.34
C GLN A 19 -64.22 -10.57 -9.40
N LEU A 20 -64.69 -10.73 -8.16
CA LEU A 20 -64.00 -11.12 -6.90
C LEU A 20 -63.93 -12.64 -6.57
N PHE A 21 -62.82 -13.07 -5.91
CA PHE A 21 -62.50 -14.14 -4.90
C PHE A 21 -63.26 -15.51 -4.84
N PRO A 22 -62.75 -16.62 -4.22
CA PRO A 22 -61.64 -16.75 -3.23
C PRO A 22 -60.64 -17.94 -3.41
N GLN A 23 -59.70 -18.01 -2.45
CA GLN A 23 -58.61 -18.97 -2.20
C GLN A 23 -58.83 -20.45 -2.57
N SER A 24 -57.78 -21.11 -3.12
CA SER A 24 -57.19 -22.35 -2.57
C SER A 24 -55.93 -22.78 -3.33
N GLN A 25 -55.12 -23.60 -2.63
CA GLN A 25 -53.80 -24.14 -2.92
C GLN A 25 -53.58 -24.70 -4.34
N SER A 26 -52.41 -24.44 -4.94
CA SER A 26 -51.68 -25.47 -5.70
C SER A 26 -50.21 -25.12 -5.91
N SER A 27 -49.37 -26.14 -5.79
CA SER A 27 -47.98 -26.25 -6.23
C SER A 27 -47.68 -25.56 -7.55
N ALA A 28 -46.64 -24.73 -7.59
CA ALA A 28 -46.10 -24.17 -8.82
C ALA A 28 -44.83 -24.92 -9.20
N ASP A 29 -44.93 -25.69 -10.28
CA ASP A 29 -43.82 -26.18 -11.07
C ASP A 29 -42.91 -24.99 -11.46
N GLN A 30 -41.62 -25.10 -11.11
CA GLN A 30 -40.61 -24.18 -11.59
C GLN A 30 -40.38 -24.41 -13.09
N VAL A 31 -40.84 -23.46 -13.91
CA VAL A 31 -40.41 -23.34 -15.30
C VAL A 31 -38.98 -22.80 -15.29
N THR A 32 -38.01 -23.69 -15.43
CA THR A 32 -36.60 -23.37 -15.64
C THR A 32 -36.44 -22.69 -17.01
N VAL A 33 -36.33 -21.36 -17.04
CA VAL A 33 -35.85 -20.65 -18.23
C VAL A 33 -34.33 -20.83 -18.31
N VAL A 34 -33.89 -21.80 -19.11
CA VAL A 34 -32.48 -21.99 -19.44
C VAL A 34 -32.06 -20.85 -20.37
N VAL A 35 -31.44 -19.80 -19.82
CA VAL A 35 -30.72 -18.80 -20.61
C VAL A 35 -29.38 -19.42 -21.01
N THR A 36 -29.31 -20.04 -22.19
CA THR A 36 -28.02 -20.43 -22.78
C THR A 36 -27.27 -19.17 -23.19
N ALA A 37 -26.15 -18.88 -22.50
CA ALA A 37 -25.18 -17.91 -22.97
C ALA A 37 -24.70 -18.29 -24.39
N PRO A 38 -24.49 -17.34 -25.31
CA PRO A 38 -23.96 -17.66 -26.62
C PRO A 38 -22.54 -18.25 -26.48
N PRO A 39 -22.20 -19.32 -27.22
CA PRO A 39 -20.85 -19.85 -27.22
C PRO A 39 -19.88 -18.79 -27.74
N ARG A 40 -18.82 -18.53 -26.96
CA ARG A 40 -17.70 -17.66 -27.34
C ARG A 40 -17.12 -18.19 -28.66
N ALA A 41 -17.15 -17.38 -29.71
CA ALA A 41 -16.51 -17.72 -30.98
C ALA A 41 -15.01 -18.00 -30.72
N ALA A 42 -14.55 -19.20 -31.09
CA ALA A 42 -13.15 -19.55 -31.05
C ALA A 42 -12.40 -18.67 -32.07
N THR A 43 -11.56 -17.76 -31.59
CA THR A 43 -10.62 -17.04 -32.43
C THR A 43 -9.58 -18.02 -32.99
N PRO A 44 -9.12 -17.83 -34.24
CA PRO A 44 -8.14 -18.72 -34.84
C PRO A 44 -6.83 -18.69 -34.05
N VAL A 45 -6.38 -19.88 -33.62
CA VAL A 45 -5.09 -20.10 -32.97
C VAL A 45 -3.99 -19.74 -33.97
N VAL A 46 -3.32 -18.60 -33.77
CA VAL A 46 -2.07 -18.31 -34.48
C VAL A 46 -1.03 -19.33 -34.00
N PRO A 47 -0.32 -20.05 -34.88
CA PRO A 47 0.66 -21.05 -34.44
C PRO A 47 1.79 -20.36 -33.68
N THR A 48 1.92 -20.69 -32.40
CA THR A 48 3.03 -20.27 -31.56
C THR A 48 4.32 -20.90 -32.10
N PRO A 49 5.45 -20.16 -32.20
CA PRO A 49 6.74 -20.80 -32.46
C PRO A 49 7.01 -21.83 -31.36
N LYS A 50 7.24 -23.09 -31.75
CA LYS A 50 7.68 -24.14 -30.83
C LYS A 50 9.05 -23.74 -30.27
N ILE A 51 9.08 -23.38 -28.99
CA ILE A 51 10.31 -23.15 -28.25
C ILE A 51 10.79 -24.52 -27.75
N ASP A 52 12.06 -24.82 -28.00
CA ASP A 52 12.72 -26.05 -27.54
C ASP A 52 12.72 -26.12 -26.00
N GLU A 53 11.97 -27.08 -25.45
CA GLU A 53 11.77 -27.23 -24.00
C GLU A 53 12.98 -27.81 -23.25
N THR A 54 14.00 -28.28 -23.95
CA THR A 54 15.07 -29.09 -23.33
C THR A 54 16.24 -28.29 -22.77
N THR A 55 16.29 -26.96 -22.97
CA THR A 55 17.41 -26.10 -22.51
C THR A 55 16.99 -24.75 -21.92
N HIS A 56 15.69 -24.50 -21.71
CA HIS A 56 15.23 -23.17 -21.29
C HIS A 56 15.53 -22.90 -19.80
N LYS A 57 16.62 -22.19 -19.53
CA LYS A 57 16.90 -21.61 -18.22
C LYS A 57 15.90 -20.49 -17.93
N ASN A 58 15.14 -20.60 -16.84
CA ASN A 58 14.18 -19.55 -16.48
C ASN A 58 14.91 -18.31 -15.91
N LYS A 59 14.33 -17.11 -16.10
CA LYS A 59 14.97 -15.83 -15.70
C LYS A 59 15.20 -15.72 -14.19
N GLY A 60 14.41 -16.43 -13.38
CA GLY A 60 14.55 -16.47 -11.93
C GLY A 60 15.74 -17.27 -11.42
N ASP A 61 16.35 -18.11 -12.26
CA ASP A 61 17.45 -18.99 -11.87
C ASP A 61 18.69 -18.20 -11.48
N ARG A 62 19.28 -18.55 -10.33
CA ARG A 62 20.47 -17.87 -9.80
C ARG A 62 21.66 -18.83 -9.80
N LYS A 63 22.83 -18.30 -10.14
CA LYS A 63 24.09 -19.08 -10.14
C LYS A 63 24.35 -19.62 -8.73
N GLY A 64 24.70 -20.90 -8.64
CA GLY A 64 25.00 -21.57 -7.35
C GLY A 64 23.78 -22.11 -6.60
N HIS A 65 22.56 -21.85 -7.07
CA HIS A 65 21.37 -22.46 -6.49
C HIS A 65 21.27 -23.94 -6.91
N ASN A 66 21.20 -24.85 -5.94
CA ASN A 66 20.79 -26.22 -6.18
C ASN A 66 19.26 -26.30 -6.14
N MET A 67 18.65 -26.37 -7.33
CA MET A 67 17.20 -26.35 -7.52
C MET A 67 16.55 -27.74 -7.40
N THR A 68 17.20 -28.67 -6.70
CA THR A 68 16.63 -30.00 -6.43
C THR A 68 15.45 -29.92 -5.46
N ASP A 69 14.48 -30.80 -5.65
CA ASP A 69 13.34 -30.94 -4.77
C ASP A 69 13.78 -31.34 -3.36
N LYS A 70 13.41 -30.53 -2.37
CA LYS A 70 13.61 -30.84 -0.96
C LYS A 70 12.54 -31.79 -0.41
N ILE A 71 11.36 -31.75 -1.00
CA ILE A 71 10.24 -32.64 -0.74
C ILE A 71 9.99 -33.44 -2.03
N PRO A 72 10.08 -34.78 -2.00
CA PRO A 72 9.80 -35.62 -3.17
C PRO A 72 8.41 -35.33 -3.74
N LYS A 73 8.31 -35.22 -5.08
CA LYS A 73 7.04 -34.95 -5.79
C LYS A 73 5.94 -35.96 -5.45
N SER A 74 6.30 -37.21 -5.13
CA SER A 74 5.36 -38.26 -4.71
C SER A 74 4.71 -38.03 -3.33
N GLU A 75 5.29 -37.18 -2.49
CA GLU A 75 4.71 -36.80 -1.18
C GLU A 75 3.76 -35.60 -1.30
N VAL A 76 3.82 -34.85 -2.40
CA VAL A 76 3.05 -33.61 -2.57
C VAL A 76 1.63 -33.95 -3.03
N PRO A 77 0.57 -33.48 -2.34
CA PRO A 77 -0.80 -33.72 -2.76
C PRO A 77 -1.10 -33.17 -4.17
N PRO A 78 -2.04 -33.79 -4.92
CA PRO A 78 -2.49 -33.25 -6.20
C PRO A 78 -3.18 -31.89 -6.02
N SER A 79 -3.24 -31.11 -7.11
CA SER A 79 -3.89 -29.78 -7.12
C SER A 79 -4.92 -29.66 -8.26
N PRO A 80 -6.03 -30.43 -8.20
CA PRO A 80 -7.11 -30.30 -9.18
C PRO A 80 -7.75 -28.90 -9.11
N ILE A 81 -8.46 -28.52 -10.18
CA ILE A 81 -9.40 -27.41 -10.12
C ILE A 81 -10.63 -27.90 -9.34
N LEU A 82 -10.95 -27.23 -8.23
CA LEU A 82 -12.11 -27.55 -7.40
C LEU A 82 -13.31 -26.71 -7.85
N ASN A 83 -14.51 -27.27 -7.77
CA ASN A 83 -15.72 -26.44 -7.83
C ASN A 83 -15.87 -25.62 -6.53
N VAL A 84 -16.88 -24.76 -6.45
CA VAL A 84 -17.07 -23.85 -5.30
C VAL A 84 -17.29 -24.62 -3.99
N GLU A 85 -18.15 -25.64 -4.00
CA GLU A 85 -18.44 -26.46 -2.80
C GLU A 85 -17.19 -27.20 -2.30
N GLN A 86 -16.44 -27.84 -3.21
CA GLN A 86 -15.19 -28.52 -2.89
C GLN A 86 -14.14 -27.56 -2.34
N ALA A 87 -14.04 -26.34 -2.89
CA ALA A 87 -13.11 -25.34 -2.39
C ALA A 87 -13.52 -24.83 -1.01
N LEU A 88 -14.82 -24.59 -0.75
CA LEU A 88 -15.31 -24.23 0.59
C LEU A 88 -14.98 -25.34 1.61
N ASN A 89 -15.17 -26.61 1.24
CA ASN A 89 -14.82 -27.76 2.09
C ASN A 89 -13.32 -27.91 2.32
N SER A 90 -12.48 -27.31 1.48
CA SER A 90 -11.02 -27.27 1.65
C SER A 90 -10.55 -26.19 2.62
N ILE A 91 -11.42 -25.25 2.99
CA ILE A 91 -11.11 -24.11 3.85
C ILE A 91 -11.44 -24.45 5.31
N GLN A 92 -10.47 -24.19 6.19
CA GLN A 92 -10.65 -24.22 7.64
C GLN A 92 -10.64 -22.77 8.16
N VAL A 93 -11.61 -22.44 9.01
CA VAL A 93 -11.71 -21.16 9.71
C VAL A 93 -11.73 -21.39 11.21
N GLN A 94 -11.38 -20.36 11.98
CA GLN A 94 -11.41 -20.42 13.44
C GLN A 94 -12.84 -20.45 13.99
N ASP A 95 -12.99 -20.96 15.21
CA ASP A 95 -14.30 -21.09 15.86
C ASP A 95 -15.08 -19.77 15.87
N GLY A 96 -16.37 -19.88 15.54
CA GLY A 96 -17.30 -18.75 15.44
C GLY A 96 -17.24 -18.01 14.10
N PHE A 97 -16.28 -18.28 13.22
CA PHE A 97 -16.29 -17.77 11.85
C PHE A 97 -17.02 -18.71 10.88
N ALA A 98 -17.60 -18.12 9.84
CA ALA A 98 -18.12 -18.83 8.68
C ALA A 98 -17.54 -18.21 7.41
N VAL A 99 -17.20 -19.06 6.43
CA VAL A 99 -16.78 -18.64 5.09
C VAL A 99 -17.87 -18.98 4.09
N GLU A 100 -18.19 -18.02 3.22
CA GLU A 100 -19.24 -18.14 2.22
C GLU A 100 -18.71 -17.69 0.86
N ASN A 101 -19.22 -18.28 -0.22
CA ASN A 101 -18.98 -17.75 -1.57
C ASN A 101 -19.94 -16.58 -1.83
N VAL A 102 -19.38 -15.42 -2.22
CA VAL A 102 -20.15 -14.25 -2.66
C VAL A 102 -20.36 -14.33 -4.17
N VAL A 103 -19.30 -14.65 -4.89
CA VAL A 103 -19.33 -14.80 -6.35
C VAL A 103 -18.21 -15.72 -6.82
N ALA A 104 -18.49 -16.47 -7.87
CA ALA A 104 -17.56 -17.34 -8.59
C ALA A 104 -17.85 -17.26 -10.09
N GLU A 105 -17.15 -18.07 -10.87
CA GLU A 105 -17.40 -18.24 -12.29
C GLU A 105 -18.85 -18.68 -12.54
N PRO A 106 -19.53 -18.20 -13.61
CA PRO A 106 -19.01 -17.38 -14.72
C PRO A 106 -19.12 -15.86 -14.49
N TYR A 107 -19.37 -15.40 -13.26
CA TYR A 107 -19.58 -13.98 -12.98
C TYR A 107 -18.30 -13.18 -12.73
N ILE A 108 -17.18 -13.84 -12.41
CA ILE A 108 -15.92 -13.18 -12.07
C ILE A 108 -14.71 -13.99 -12.53
N PHE A 109 -13.63 -13.30 -12.92
CA PHE A 109 -12.40 -13.94 -13.42
C PHE A 109 -11.13 -13.22 -12.92
N ASN A 110 -10.20 -13.97 -12.33
CA ASN A 110 -8.90 -13.53 -11.80
C ASN A 110 -8.96 -12.14 -11.13
N PRO A 111 -9.82 -11.95 -10.13
CA PRO A 111 -9.96 -10.66 -9.49
C PRO A 111 -8.69 -10.34 -8.69
N VAL A 112 -8.23 -9.10 -8.77
CA VAL A 112 -7.00 -8.65 -8.06
C VAL A 112 -7.23 -7.46 -7.15
N SER A 113 -8.27 -6.68 -7.39
CA SER A 113 -8.60 -5.48 -6.63
C SER A 113 -10.06 -5.10 -6.88
N LEU A 114 -10.72 -4.50 -5.90
CA LEU A 114 -12.07 -3.97 -6.05
C LEU A 114 -12.28 -2.68 -5.26
N THR A 115 -13.40 -2.03 -5.53
CA THR A 115 -14.00 -1.00 -4.68
C THR A 115 -15.52 -1.19 -4.65
N PHE A 116 -16.17 -0.78 -3.56
CA PHE A 116 -17.63 -0.76 -3.46
C PHE A 116 -18.13 0.64 -3.81
N ASP A 117 -19.20 0.72 -4.61
CA ASP A 117 -19.89 1.99 -4.76
C ASP A 117 -20.88 2.29 -3.63
N ALA A 118 -21.45 3.48 -3.67
CA ALA A 118 -22.37 3.99 -2.66
C ALA A 118 -23.66 3.16 -2.52
N ASN A 119 -23.95 2.26 -3.45
CA ASN A 119 -25.07 1.32 -3.42
C ASN A 119 -24.61 -0.14 -3.22
N GLY A 120 -23.33 -0.36 -2.90
CA GLY A 120 -22.80 -1.66 -2.51
C GLY A 120 -22.39 -2.56 -3.67
N ARG A 121 -22.47 -2.08 -4.92
CA ARG A 121 -22.00 -2.86 -6.08
C ARG A 121 -20.49 -2.93 -6.07
N MET A 122 -19.94 -4.11 -6.39
CA MET A 122 -18.50 -4.30 -6.48
C MET A 122 -17.99 -3.94 -7.88
N TRP A 123 -17.03 -3.02 -7.94
CA TRP A 123 -16.28 -2.69 -9.15
C TRP A 123 -14.92 -3.38 -9.08
N VAL A 124 -14.69 -4.36 -9.95
CA VAL A 124 -13.59 -5.33 -9.83
C VAL A 124 -12.61 -5.22 -11.00
N CYS A 125 -11.32 -5.20 -10.70
CA CYS A 125 -10.25 -5.40 -11.67
C CYS A 125 -10.02 -6.90 -11.90
N GLU A 126 -10.22 -7.36 -13.13
CA GLU A 126 -10.01 -8.74 -13.57
C GLU A 126 -8.71 -8.85 -14.38
N MET A 127 -7.68 -9.48 -13.80
CA MET A 127 -6.35 -9.61 -14.42
C MET A 127 -6.21 -10.93 -15.21
N THR A 128 -7.17 -11.18 -16.11
CA THR A 128 -7.40 -12.46 -16.83
C THR A 128 -6.24 -12.97 -17.70
N ARG A 129 -5.25 -12.14 -17.98
CA ARG A 129 -4.07 -12.48 -18.80
C ARG A 129 -2.78 -12.58 -18.01
N TYR A 130 -2.81 -12.49 -16.68
CA TYR A 130 -1.62 -12.66 -15.85
C TYR A 130 -1.17 -14.12 -15.86
N MET A 131 0.10 -14.37 -16.19
CA MET A 131 0.72 -15.71 -16.20
C MET A 131 -0.20 -16.86 -16.68
N PRO A 132 -0.73 -16.80 -17.92
CA PRO A 132 -1.57 -17.88 -18.45
C PRO A 132 -0.85 -19.23 -18.49
N ASP A 133 0.46 -19.17 -18.67
CA ASP A 133 1.42 -20.26 -18.64
C ASP A 133 2.75 -19.77 -18.05
N THR A 134 3.74 -20.64 -17.94
CA THR A 134 5.06 -20.29 -17.39
C THR A 134 5.86 -19.28 -18.21
N PHE A 135 5.41 -18.96 -19.43
CA PHE A 135 6.04 -17.98 -20.33
C PHE A 135 5.33 -16.62 -20.31
N GLY A 136 4.16 -16.53 -19.66
CA GLY A 136 3.30 -15.35 -19.69
C GLY A 136 2.83 -15.03 -21.11
N THR A 137 2.46 -16.06 -21.89
CA THR A 137 2.00 -15.90 -23.27
C THR A 137 0.79 -14.99 -23.33
N GLY A 138 0.86 -13.93 -24.15
CA GLY A 138 -0.27 -13.02 -24.35
C GLY A 138 -0.58 -12.07 -23.19
N GLU A 139 0.31 -11.92 -22.20
CA GLU A 139 0.12 -11.03 -21.03
C GLU A 139 -0.16 -9.57 -21.38
N ASN A 140 0.37 -9.08 -22.51
CA ASN A 140 0.20 -7.69 -22.94
C ASN A 140 -1.01 -7.48 -23.87
N ILE A 141 -1.84 -8.51 -24.08
CA ILE A 141 -3.07 -8.37 -24.85
C ILE A 141 -4.11 -7.66 -23.96
N PRO A 142 -4.79 -6.59 -24.44
CA PRO A 142 -5.79 -5.86 -23.67
C PRO A 142 -7.09 -6.67 -23.56
N GLU A 143 -7.12 -7.67 -22.68
CA GLU A 143 -8.30 -8.51 -22.42
C GLU A 143 -8.66 -8.61 -20.93
N GLY A 144 -7.98 -7.82 -20.08
CA GLY A 144 -8.41 -7.63 -18.71
C GLY A 144 -9.65 -6.74 -18.64
N ASN A 145 -10.48 -6.96 -17.64
CA ASN A 145 -11.76 -6.27 -17.50
C ASN A 145 -11.81 -5.37 -16.28
N ILE A 146 -12.70 -4.38 -16.35
CA ILE A 146 -13.35 -3.80 -15.18
C ILE A 146 -14.80 -4.30 -15.20
N ALA A 147 -15.19 -5.07 -14.18
CA ALA A 147 -16.54 -5.63 -14.06
C ALA A 147 -17.30 -5.00 -12.89
N ILE A 148 -18.61 -4.85 -13.04
CA ILE A 148 -19.55 -4.42 -12.00
C ILE A 148 -20.38 -5.64 -11.61
N LEU A 149 -20.37 -5.98 -10.33
CA LEU A 149 -21.09 -7.11 -9.77
C LEU A 149 -22.14 -6.63 -8.78
N GLU A 150 -23.36 -7.12 -8.94
CA GLU A 150 -24.54 -6.69 -8.18
C GLU A 150 -25.24 -7.90 -7.55
N ASP A 151 -25.71 -7.69 -6.32
CA ASP A 151 -26.66 -8.53 -5.58
C ASP A 151 -28.00 -7.80 -5.63
N ARG A 152 -28.93 -8.27 -6.47
CA ARG A 152 -30.19 -7.56 -6.76
C ARG A 152 -31.33 -7.97 -5.84
N ASP A 153 -31.27 -9.16 -5.26
CA ASP A 153 -32.29 -9.68 -4.36
C ASP A 153 -31.94 -9.51 -2.87
N GLY A 154 -30.70 -9.13 -2.56
CA GLY A 154 -30.26 -8.84 -1.21
C GLY A 154 -29.88 -10.09 -0.40
N ASP A 155 -29.68 -11.23 -1.05
CA ASP A 155 -29.32 -12.49 -0.38
C ASP A 155 -27.83 -12.56 0.01
N GLY A 156 -27.04 -11.56 -0.39
CA GLY A 156 -25.61 -11.46 -0.14
C GLY A 156 -24.75 -12.18 -1.18
N LYS A 157 -25.30 -12.58 -2.34
CA LYS A 157 -24.60 -13.18 -3.47
C LYS A 157 -24.81 -12.36 -4.75
N VAL A 158 -23.84 -12.45 -5.65
CA VAL A 158 -23.94 -11.78 -6.96
C VAL A 158 -24.84 -12.58 -7.89
N ASP A 159 -25.84 -11.91 -8.46
CA ASP A 159 -26.74 -12.47 -9.49
C ASP A 159 -26.59 -11.76 -10.85
N LYS A 160 -25.94 -10.59 -10.90
CA LYS A 160 -25.75 -9.80 -12.11
C LYS A 160 -24.30 -9.34 -12.27
N ARG A 161 -23.79 -9.50 -13.48
CA ARG A 161 -22.50 -8.97 -13.94
C ARG A 161 -22.69 -8.03 -15.12
N THR A 162 -22.02 -6.89 -15.07
CA THR A 162 -21.84 -5.98 -16.21
C THR A 162 -20.35 -5.81 -16.49
N VAL A 163 -19.90 -6.13 -17.70
CA VAL A 163 -18.53 -5.83 -18.13
C VAL A 163 -18.48 -4.37 -18.55
N PHE A 164 -17.87 -3.52 -17.71
CA PHE A 164 -17.83 -2.08 -17.93
C PHE A 164 -16.69 -1.67 -18.87
N LEU A 165 -15.51 -2.29 -18.73
CA LEU A 165 -14.39 -2.22 -19.68
C LEU A 165 -13.85 -3.62 -19.93
N ASN A 166 -13.39 -3.90 -21.15
CA ASN A 166 -12.89 -5.23 -21.55
C ASN A 166 -11.56 -5.20 -22.32
N ASP A 167 -10.90 -4.04 -22.34
CA ASP A 167 -9.73 -3.73 -23.14
C ASP A 167 -8.59 -3.17 -22.27
N VAL A 168 -8.41 -3.71 -21.07
CA VAL A 168 -7.40 -3.24 -20.11
C VAL A 168 -6.25 -4.23 -20.02
N ILE A 169 -5.00 -3.74 -20.18
CA ILE A 169 -3.81 -4.57 -20.04
C ILE A 169 -3.46 -4.70 -18.55
N LEU A 170 -3.68 -5.90 -17.99
CA LEU A 170 -3.33 -6.26 -16.61
C LEU A 170 -3.78 -5.18 -15.59
N PRO A 171 -5.10 -4.96 -15.42
CA PRO A 171 -5.63 -3.95 -14.51
C PRO A 171 -5.17 -4.19 -13.07
N ARG A 172 -4.85 -3.12 -12.33
CA ARG A 172 -4.24 -3.25 -10.99
C ARG A 172 -4.89 -2.48 -9.86
N THR A 173 -5.68 -1.46 -10.18
CA THR A 173 -6.35 -0.64 -9.17
C THR A 173 -7.58 0.00 -9.78
N ILE A 174 -8.57 0.25 -8.94
CA ILE A 174 -9.78 1.00 -9.27
C ILE A 174 -10.22 1.79 -8.04
N THR A 175 -10.71 3.01 -8.23
CA THR A 175 -11.44 3.79 -7.23
C THR A 175 -12.52 4.61 -7.90
N LEU A 176 -13.58 4.93 -7.16
CA LEU A 176 -14.66 5.78 -7.60
C LEU A 176 -14.35 7.25 -7.29
N VAL A 177 -14.74 8.12 -8.19
CA VAL A 177 -14.68 9.58 -8.07
C VAL A 177 -15.96 10.16 -8.65
N LYS A 178 -16.27 11.43 -8.36
CA LYS A 178 -17.41 12.10 -8.98
C LYS A 178 -17.35 11.98 -10.51
N GLY A 179 -18.44 11.51 -11.11
CA GLY A 179 -18.61 11.35 -12.56
C GLY A 179 -18.00 10.10 -13.18
N GLY A 180 -17.26 9.27 -12.45
CA GLY A 180 -16.69 8.06 -13.04
C GLY A 180 -15.73 7.26 -12.16
N ILE A 181 -14.79 6.57 -12.82
CA ILE A 181 -13.75 5.77 -12.17
C ILE A 181 -12.36 6.27 -12.50
N LEU A 182 -11.45 6.18 -11.53
CA LEU A 182 -10.02 6.14 -11.76
C LEU A 182 -9.56 4.68 -11.69
N TYR A 183 -8.85 4.21 -12.71
CA TYR A 183 -8.25 2.88 -12.71
C TYR A 183 -6.90 2.89 -13.43
N ALA A 184 -6.06 1.91 -13.15
CA ALA A 184 -4.76 1.78 -13.80
C ALA A 184 -4.58 0.43 -14.49
N ASP A 185 -3.98 0.49 -15.68
CA ASP A 185 -3.35 -0.65 -16.32
C ASP A 185 -1.93 -0.87 -15.75
N HIS A 186 -1.13 -1.71 -16.40
CA HIS A 186 0.23 -1.96 -15.94
C HIS A 186 1.24 -0.79 -16.07
N THR A 187 0.84 0.38 -16.59
CA THR A 187 1.68 1.53 -16.92
C THR A 187 1.12 2.89 -16.52
N GLN A 188 -0.18 3.13 -16.72
CA GLN A 188 -0.81 4.45 -16.72
C GLN A 188 -2.07 4.46 -15.85
N LEU A 189 -2.40 5.65 -15.34
CA LEU A 189 -3.67 5.91 -14.67
C LEU A 189 -4.65 6.57 -15.65
N PHE A 190 -5.90 6.12 -15.64
CA PHE A 190 -6.97 6.58 -16.50
C PHE A 190 -8.14 7.10 -15.67
N PHE A 191 -8.86 8.06 -16.23
CA PHE A 191 -10.23 8.41 -15.85
C PHE A 191 -11.18 7.91 -16.94
N THR A 192 -12.28 7.27 -16.54
CA THR A 192 -13.40 6.94 -17.44
C THR A 192 -14.70 7.42 -16.83
N GLU A 193 -15.46 8.21 -17.58
CA GLU A 193 -16.82 8.61 -17.18
C GLU A 193 -17.74 7.40 -17.06
N VAL A 194 -18.64 7.43 -16.08
CA VAL A 194 -19.70 6.43 -15.92
C VAL A 194 -21.01 7.10 -16.31
N LEU A 195 -21.61 6.61 -17.39
CA LEU A 195 -22.90 7.08 -17.89
C LEU A 195 -23.98 6.04 -17.60
N GLU A 196 -25.21 6.49 -17.46
CA GLU A 196 -26.38 5.60 -17.42
C GLU A 196 -27.10 5.67 -18.78
N LYS A 197 -27.31 4.51 -19.39
CA LYS A 197 -28.07 4.37 -20.63
C LYS A 197 -28.95 3.13 -20.56
N ASP A 198 -30.26 3.32 -20.74
CA ASP A 198 -31.25 2.24 -20.71
C ASP A 198 -31.16 1.39 -19.41
N GLY A 199 -30.95 2.04 -18.26
CA GLY A 199 -30.79 1.39 -16.96
C GLY A 199 -29.48 0.61 -16.76
N ASN A 200 -28.51 0.77 -17.67
CA ASN A 200 -27.19 0.15 -17.59
C ASN A 200 -26.08 1.20 -17.46
N LEU A 201 -25.08 0.86 -16.66
CA LEU A 201 -23.87 1.67 -16.58
C LEU A 201 -22.94 1.34 -17.76
N VAL A 202 -22.58 2.37 -18.51
CA VAL A 202 -21.74 2.27 -19.71
C VAL A 202 -20.57 3.27 -19.64
N PRO A 203 -19.40 2.92 -20.21
CA PRO A 203 -18.27 3.83 -20.21
C PRO A 203 -18.53 5.02 -21.14
N GLY A 204 -18.28 6.23 -20.62
CA GLY A 204 -18.22 7.46 -21.38
C GLY A 204 -16.79 7.76 -21.86
N LYS A 205 -16.38 9.03 -21.77
CA LYS A 205 -15.03 9.45 -22.19
C LYS A 205 -13.95 8.77 -21.33
N ARG A 206 -12.93 8.19 -21.98
CA ARG A 206 -11.75 7.58 -21.35
C ARG A 206 -10.49 8.40 -21.65
N GLU A 207 -9.75 8.78 -20.61
CA GLU A 207 -8.57 9.65 -20.72
C GLU A 207 -7.42 9.18 -19.83
N VAL A 208 -6.18 9.32 -20.31
CA VAL A 208 -4.98 9.14 -19.48
C VAL A 208 -4.81 10.36 -18.58
N VAL A 209 -4.74 10.16 -17.27
CA VAL A 209 -4.58 11.23 -16.28
C VAL A 209 -3.20 11.26 -15.63
N ASP A 210 -2.48 10.12 -15.56
CA ASP A 210 -1.05 10.08 -15.23
C ASP A 210 -0.34 9.02 -16.08
N PRO A 211 0.43 9.42 -17.11
CA PRO A 211 1.12 8.48 -18.01
C PRO A 211 2.29 7.76 -17.34
N THR A 212 2.62 8.12 -16.09
CA THR A 212 3.77 7.60 -15.35
C THR A 212 3.38 6.84 -14.09
N TYR A 213 2.09 6.59 -13.86
CA TYR A 213 1.57 5.98 -12.62
C TYR A 213 2.31 4.69 -12.25
N ALA A 214 2.49 3.79 -13.22
CA ALA A 214 3.04 2.43 -13.06
C ALA A 214 4.14 2.08 -14.08
N LYS A 215 4.72 3.10 -14.72
CA LYS A 215 5.65 2.94 -15.84
C LYS A 215 6.96 2.27 -15.39
N GLY A 216 7.45 1.33 -16.20
CA GLY A 216 8.75 0.66 -16.01
C GLY A 216 8.77 -0.38 -14.89
N GLY A 217 9.90 -1.08 -14.75
CA GLY A 217 10.09 -2.11 -13.72
C GLY A 217 9.29 -3.40 -13.94
N SER A 218 9.57 -4.38 -13.08
CA SER A 218 8.90 -5.68 -13.03
C SER A 218 7.43 -5.56 -12.67
N LEU A 219 6.55 -6.39 -13.26
CA LEU A 219 5.13 -6.43 -12.92
C LEU A 219 4.85 -6.58 -11.40
N GLU A 220 5.73 -7.28 -10.68
CA GLU A 220 5.60 -7.51 -9.22
C GLU A 220 5.99 -6.29 -8.35
N HIS A 221 6.54 -5.23 -8.95
CA HIS A 221 7.07 -4.06 -8.25
C HIS A 221 6.49 -2.74 -8.75
N LYS A 222 5.26 -2.76 -9.27
CA LYS A 222 4.60 -1.58 -9.80
C LYS A 222 3.48 -1.06 -8.90
N THR A 223 3.23 0.25 -8.99
CA THR A 223 2.28 1.03 -8.19
C THR A 223 0.87 0.45 -8.15
N ASN A 224 0.23 0.33 -7.00
CA ASN A 224 -1.15 -0.18 -6.90
C ASN A 224 -1.93 0.50 -5.76
N THR A 225 -3.22 0.13 -5.64
CA THR A 225 -4.09 0.47 -4.52
C THR A 225 -4.29 1.97 -4.29
N MET A 226 -4.97 2.67 -5.21
CA MET A 226 -5.47 4.03 -4.99
C MET A 226 -6.45 4.06 -3.80
N PHE A 227 -5.92 4.19 -2.58
CA PHE A 227 -6.67 4.12 -1.33
C PHE A 227 -7.02 5.52 -0.81
N TYR A 228 -8.31 5.81 -0.59
CA TYR A 228 -8.78 7.10 -0.08
C TYR A 228 -8.54 7.23 1.43
N GLY A 229 -7.57 8.06 1.82
CA GLY A 229 -7.18 8.31 3.21
C GLY A 229 -8.11 9.27 3.96
N MET A 230 -7.93 9.29 5.29
CA MET A 230 -8.65 10.18 6.21
C MET A 230 -8.43 11.67 5.89
N ASP A 231 -7.24 12.02 5.40
CA ASP A 231 -6.85 13.38 5.00
C ASP A 231 -7.33 13.78 3.60
N ASN A 232 -8.22 12.97 3.01
CA ASN A 232 -8.84 13.16 1.71
C ASN A 232 -7.87 13.06 0.51
N TRP A 233 -6.70 12.44 0.70
CA TRP A 233 -5.77 12.06 -0.37
C TRP A 233 -5.88 10.57 -0.72
N TYR A 234 -5.65 10.25 -1.99
CA TYR A 234 -5.44 8.87 -2.47
C TYR A 234 -3.97 8.48 -2.33
N TYR A 235 -3.69 7.44 -1.55
CA TYR A 235 -2.38 6.83 -1.35
C TYR A 235 -2.19 5.59 -2.23
N ASN A 236 -0.94 5.17 -2.46
CA ASN A 236 -0.61 4.08 -3.36
C ASN A 236 0.55 3.24 -2.80
N ALA A 237 0.49 1.92 -2.96
CA ALA A 237 1.62 1.04 -2.69
C ALA A 237 2.64 1.06 -3.85
N LYS A 238 3.90 0.67 -3.60
CA LYS A 238 5.06 0.79 -4.51
C LYS A 238 5.29 2.18 -5.10
N SER A 239 4.84 3.20 -4.39
CA SER A 239 4.92 4.57 -4.86
C SER A 239 5.02 5.54 -3.70
N ASN A 240 5.57 6.70 -3.98
CA ASN A 240 5.54 7.88 -3.13
C ASN A 240 4.54 8.93 -3.65
N LYS A 241 3.80 8.63 -4.72
CA LYS A 241 2.80 9.54 -5.29
C LYS A 241 1.50 9.44 -4.50
N LYS A 242 0.92 10.61 -4.20
CA LYS A 242 -0.45 10.73 -3.70
C LYS A 242 -1.27 11.64 -4.61
N TYR A 243 -2.58 11.43 -4.66
CA TYR A 243 -3.48 12.15 -5.55
C TYR A 243 -4.66 12.75 -4.79
N GLN A 244 -5.28 13.80 -5.30
CA GLN A 244 -6.51 14.34 -4.76
C GLN A 244 -7.33 14.98 -5.88
N THR A 245 -8.65 14.76 -5.85
CA THR A 245 -9.60 15.51 -6.67
C THR A 245 -10.03 16.76 -5.90
N ILE A 246 -9.89 17.93 -6.50
CA ILE A 246 -10.29 19.22 -5.89
C ILE A 246 -11.16 20.02 -6.86
N ALA A 247 -11.88 21.02 -6.33
CA ALA A 247 -12.71 21.90 -7.14
C ALA A 247 -11.91 22.62 -8.23
N LEU A 248 -12.56 22.96 -9.34
CA LEU A 248 -11.92 23.50 -10.54
C LEU A 248 -11.24 24.86 -10.30
N ASP A 249 -11.73 25.63 -9.34
CA ASP A 249 -11.23 26.92 -8.90
C ASP A 249 -10.33 26.84 -7.65
N ALA A 250 -10.37 25.73 -6.89
CA ALA A 250 -9.54 25.54 -5.71
C ALA A 250 -8.04 25.68 -5.99
N GLU A 251 -7.32 26.28 -5.04
CA GLU A 251 -5.87 26.39 -5.07
C GLU A 251 -5.21 25.01 -4.97
N VAL A 252 -4.12 24.83 -5.72
CA VAL A 252 -3.34 23.58 -5.66
C VAL A 252 -2.58 23.53 -4.33
N PRO A 253 -2.73 22.46 -3.53
CA PRO A 253 -2.00 22.33 -2.27
C PRO A 253 -0.48 22.43 -2.46
N ARG A 254 0.19 23.04 -1.49
CA ARG A 254 1.66 23.20 -1.49
C ARG A 254 2.36 21.87 -1.75
N GLY A 255 3.33 21.88 -2.68
CA GLY A 255 4.11 20.69 -3.03
C GLY A 255 3.42 19.72 -3.98
N ALA A 256 2.15 19.97 -4.34
CA ALA A 256 1.45 19.23 -5.38
C ALA A 256 1.46 19.98 -6.72
N LYS A 257 1.02 19.29 -7.78
CA LYS A 257 0.84 19.85 -9.12
C LYS A 257 -0.49 19.39 -9.69
N GLU A 258 -1.23 20.28 -10.35
CA GLU A 258 -2.32 19.88 -11.23
C GLU A 258 -1.75 19.05 -12.38
N ILE A 259 -2.31 17.87 -12.62
CA ILE A 259 -1.87 16.95 -13.67
C ILE A 259 -2.96 16.63 -14.69
N TYR A 260 -4.22 16.88 -14.34
CA TYR A 260 -5.37 16.63 -15.21
C TYR A 260 -6.58 17.42 -14.72
N ARG A 261 -7.54 17.67 -15.63
CA ARG A 261 -8.78 18.40 -15.36
C ARG A 261 -9.89 17.88 -16.27
N ASN A 262 -11.10 17.71 -15.71
CA ASN A 262 -12.32 17.43 -16.45
C ASN A 262 -13.43 18.43 -16.08
N GLN A 263 -14.68 18.13 -16.41
CA GLN A 263 -15.84 18.97 -16.09
C GLN A 263 -16.25 18.94 -14.61
N TYR A 264 -15.81 17.94 -13.85
CA TYR A 264 -16.20 17.75 -12.45
C TYR A 264 -15.17 18.32 -11.47
N TRP A 265 -13.89 18.12 -11.73
CA TRP A 265 -12.80 18.42 -10.80
C TRP A 265 -11.45 18.53 -11.53
N LYS A 266 -10.44 19.01 -10.82
CA LYS A 266 -9.03 18.86 -11.22
C LYS A 266 -8.34 17.81 -10.35
N LEU A 267 -7.43 17.04 -10.95
CA LEU A 267 -6.58 16.08 -10.26
C LEU A 267 -5.24 16.72 -9.94
N VAL A 268 -4.89 16.73 -8.66
CA VAL A 268 -3.57 17.14 -8.20
C VAL A 268 -2.77 15.94 -7.75
N ARG A 269 -1.45 15.98 -7.98
CA ARG A 269 -0.49 14.96 -7.54
C ARG A 269 0.57 15.57 -6.64
N GLY A 270 0.69 15.03 -5.44
CA GLY A 270 1.74 15.34 -4.47
C GLY A 270 2.69 14.17 -4.24
N ILE A 271 3.63 14.36 -3.31
CA ILE A 271 4.56 13.33 -2.84
C ILE A 271 4.27 13.05 -1.36
N SER A 272 4.43 11.79 -0.96
CA SER A 272 4.43 11.30 0.42
C SER A 272 5.59 10.30 0.60
N ASP A 273 5.70 9.60 1.72
CA ASP A 273 6.66 8.50 1.88
C ASP A 273 6.42 7.37 0.86
N TYR A 274 7.49 6.69 0.46
CA TYR A 274 7.40 5.49 -0.38
C TYR A 274 6.92 4.31 0.45
N ARG A 275 5.80 3.67 0.07
CA ARG A 275 5.15 2.65 0.89
C ARG A 275 4.99 1.31 0.21
N GLY A 276 5.25 0.27 0.99
CA GLY A 276 4.81 -1.12 0.78
C GLY A 276 5.06 -1.79 -0.57
N GLN A 277 4.39 -2.92 -0.76
CA GLN A 277 4.37 -3.67 -2.02
C GLN A 277 2.97 -3.87 -2.59
N TRP A 278 2.02 -4.29 -1.77
CA TRP A 278 0.66 -4.58 -2.19
C TRP A 278 -0.35 -4.05 -1.17
N GLY A 279 -1.32 -3.25 -1.61
CA GLY A 279 -2.35 -2.77 -0.69
C GLY A 279 -1.89 -1.64 0.22
N VAL A 280 -2.85 -0.80 0.56
CA VAL A 280 -2.77 0.23 1.61
C VAL A 280 -4.13 0.23 2.31
N THR A 281 -4.11 0.40 3.62
CA THR A 281 -5.30 0.53 4.47
C THR A 281 -5.01 1.55 5.56
N MET A 282 -6.00 1.86 6.41
CA MET A 282 -5.81 2.78 7.54
C MET A 282 -6.59 2.34 8.78
N ASP A 283 -6.16 2.81 9.94
CA ASP A 283 -6.96 2.73 11.17
C ASP A 283 -7.95 3.91 11.32
N ASP A 284 -8.70 3.94 12.41
CA ASP A 284 -9.68 5.00 12.70
C ASP A 284 -9.07 6.39 12.89
N TYR A 285 -7.74 6.47 13.08
CA TYR A 285 -7.02 7.72 13.28
C TYR A 285 -6.33 8.21 12.01
N GLY A 286 -6.49 7.50 10.89
CA GLY A 286 -5.93 7.87 9.59
C GLY A 286 -4.46 7.48 9.39
N ARG A 287 -3.88 6.66 10.29
CA ARG A 287 -2.53 6.12 10.10
C ARG A 287 -2.56 5.03 9.06
N LEU A 288 -1.57 5.04 8.17
CA LEU A 288 -1.52 4.09 7.06
C LEU A 288 -0.82 2.80 7.47
N TYR A 289 -1.35 1.70 6.93
CA TYR A 289 -0.75 0.38 7.03
C TYR A 289 -0.57 -0.20 5.64
N HIS A 290 0.54 -0.90 5.44
CA HIS A 290 0.92 -1.54 4.18
C HIS A 290 1.68 -2.83 4.47
N ASN A 291 2.28 -3.48 3.48
CA ASN A 291 3.12 -4.68 3.70
C ASN A 291 4.35 -4.66 2.80
N GLY A 292 5.21 -5.65 2.98
CA GLY A 292 6.25 -6.03 2.03
C GLY A 292 6.14 -7.52 1.71
N ASN A 293 6.89 -8.01 0.73
CA ASN A 293 6.72 -9.39 0.27
C ASN A 293 6.89 -10.46 1.38
N SER A 294 7.85 -10.26 2.29
CA SER A 294 8.19 -11.21 3.37
C SER A 294 7.86 -10.70 4.76
N SER A 295 7.05 -9.65 4.84
CA SER A 295 6.61 -9.07 6.10
C SER A 295 5.08 -8.98 6.07
N PRO A 296 4.40 -9.23 7.19
CA PRO A 296 2.95 -9.05 7.28
C PRO A 296 2.60 -7.55 7.15
N ALA A 297 1.49 -7.11 7.75
CA ALA A 297 1.21 -5.69 7.89
C ALA A 297 2.37 -4.93 8.55
N GLN A 298 2.55 -3.70 8.13
CA GLN A 298 3.48 -2.69 8.64
C GLN A 298 2.69 -1.42 8.87
N GLY A 299 2.88 -0.77 10.02
CA GLY A 299 2.14 0.44 10.40
C GLY A 299 3.04 1.66 10.54
N GLU A 300 2.49 2.83 10.20
CA GLU A 300 3.12 4.13 10.40
C GLU A 300 2.59 4.79 11.67
N TYR A 301 3.48 5.33 12.52
CA TYR A 301 3.06 5.88 13.81
C TYR A 301 2.34 7.24 13.70
N LEU A 302 2.72 8.08 12.73
CA LEU A 302 2.12 9.40 12.49
C LEU A 302 1.20 9.37 11.27
N LEU A 303 0.41 10.44 11.10
CA LEU A 303 -0.37 10.67 9.88
C LEU A 303 0.54 10.76 8.65
N PRO A 304 0.09 10.30 7.47
CA PRO A 304 0.91 10.27 6.26
C PRO A 304 1.40 11.67 5.86
N GLY A 305 2.70 11.80 5.62
CA GLY A 305 3.33 13.08 5.24
C GLY A 305 3.54 14.07 6.39
N SER A 306 3.29 13.68 7.65
CA SER A 306 3.56 14.53 8.83
C SER A 306 5.00 15.09 8.85
N LEU A 307 5.98 14.27 8.44
CA LEU A 307 7.39 14.66 8.42
C LEU A 307 7.86 15.32 7.12
N LEU A 308 6.94 15.68 6.22
CA LEU A 308 7.24 16.29 4.92
C LEU A 308 6.73 17.74 4.80
N GLN A 309 6.48 18.41 5.91
CA GLN A 309 5.92 19.77 5.93
C GLN A 309 6.97 20.86 5.64
N ASN A 310 8.23 20.62 6.00
CA ASN A 310 9.35 21.51 5.75
C ASN A 310 10.11 21.11 4.47
N PRO A 311 10.15 21.96 3.42
CA PRO A 311 10.85 21.62 2.17
C PRO A 311 12.37 21.51 2.31
N GLU A 312 12.94 22.07 3.38
CA GLU A 312 14.38 22.07 3.70
C GLU A 312 14.79 20.89 4.59
N PHE A 313 13.86 20.01 4.97
CA PHE A 313 14.09 18.87 5.85
C PHE A 313 13.35 17.62 5.35
N TRP A 314 14.06 16.49 5.22
CA TRP A 314 13.54 15.27 4.57
C TRP A 314 13.64 14.06 5.50
N ALA A 315 12.98 14.13 6.65
CA ALA A 315 12.89 12.97 7.54
C ALA A 315 12.03 11.87 6.94
N LYS A 316 12.40 10.61 7.20
CA LYS A 316 11.61 9.44 6.84
C LYS A 316 10.83 9.00 8.08
N MET A 317 9.52 8.82 7.95
CA MET A 317 8.69 8.32 9.04
C MET A 317 9.01 6.86 9.39
N GLY A 318 9.28 6.05 8.36
CA GLY A 318 9.43 4.60 8.51
C GLY A 318 8.10 3.91 8.86
N ALA A 319 8.08 2.59 8.75
CA ALA A 319 6.95 1.75 9.16
C ALA A 319 7.46 0.58 10.00
N ASN A 320 6.71 0.19 11.01
CA ASN A 320 7.07 -0.89 11.94
C ASN A 320 6.32 -2.18 11.59
N PHE A 321 6.95 -3.33 11.78
CA PHE A 321 6.30 -4.62 11.53
C PHE A 321 5.23 -4.90 12.59
N ILE A 322 4.04 -5.28 12.13
CA ILE A 322 2.98 -5.77 12.99
C ILE A 322 3.17 -7.27 13.14
N GLY A 323 3.77 -7.69 14.25
CA GLY A 323 4.09 -9.09 14.55
C GLY A 323 5.28 -9.65 13.77
N ASN A 324 5.51 -10.96 13.93
CA ASN A 324 6.57 -11.69 13.25
C ASN A 324 6.12 -12.17 11.86
N GLY A 325 7.07 -12.71 11.09
CA GLY A 325 6.83 -13.24 9.75
C GLY A 325 6.36 -14.70 9.71
N ASP A 326 6.10 -15.34 10.84
CA ASP A 326 5.74 -16.77 10.89
C ASP A 326 4.29 -16.98 10.45
N ILE A 327 4.03 -18.15 9.84
CA ILE A 327 2.72 -18.57 9.32
C ILE A 327 2.49 -20.07 9.51
N TYR A 328 1.21 -20.47 9.51
CA TYR A 328 0.77 -21.84 9.80
C TYR A 328 -0.15 -22.39 8.69
N SER A 329 0.45 -22.75 7.55
CA SER A 329 -0.25 -23.41 6.45
C SER A 329 -0.81 -24.78 6.87
N ILE A 330 -1.91 -25.20 6.24
CA ILE A 330 -2.48 -26.54 6.40
C ILE A 330 -2.18 -27.49 5.23
N ARG A 331 -1.41 -27.03 4.24
CA ARG A 331 -0.96 -27.83 3.08
C ARG A 331 0.52 -27.68 2.78
N MET A 332 1.07 -28.64 2.03
CA MET A 332 2.42 -28.50 1.47
C MET A 332 2.45 -27.37 0.42
N ASN A 333 3.48 -26.52 0.49
CA ASN A 333 3.63 -25.33 -0.34
C ASN A 333 4.88 -25.43 -1.23
N THR A 334 5.07 -26.57 -1.91
CA THR A 334 6.22 -26.75 -2.84
C THR A 334 6.06 -25.97 -4.15
N GLY A 335 4.83 -25.61 -4.53
CA GLY A 335 4.51 -24.76 -5.70
C GLY A 335 4.78 -23.27 -5.50
N ILE A 336 5.80 -22.92 -4.73
CA ILE A 336 6.25 -21.54 -4.53
C ILE A 336 7.63 -21.35 -5.17
N ASN A 337 7.94 -20.11 -5.53
CA ASN A 337 9.27 -19.82 -6.03
C ASN A 337 10.30 -20.04 -4.91
N ARG A 338 11.44 -20.66 -5.25
CA ARG A 338 12.52 -20.95 -4.31
C ARG A 338 12.16 -21.90 -3.16
N GLY A 339 11.14 -22.75 -3.32
CA GLY A 339 10.86 -23.84 -2.37
C GLY A 339 12.03 -24.81 -2.13
N TYR A 340 13.03 -24.80 -3.04
CA TYR A 340 14.29 -25.55 -2.91
C TYR A 340 15.33 -24.92 -1.95
N ILE A 341 15.14 -23.66 -1.52
CA ILE A 341 16.07 -23.01 -0.59
C ILE A 341 15.92 -23.61 0.80
N GLU A 342 17.06 -23.86 1.44
CA GLU A 342 17.11 -24.36 2.81
C GLU A 342 16.38 -23.39 3.76
N ASP A 343 15.70 -23.93 4.78
CA ASP A 343 14.84 -23.18 5.71
C ASP A 343 13.54 -22.57 5.12
N MET A 344 13.31 -22.63 3.81
CA MET A 344 12.06 -22.09 3.22
C MET A 344 10.84 -22.92 3.63
N LEU A 345 10.95 -24.24 3.53
CA LEU A 345 9.92 -25.20 3.94
C LEU A 345 10.40 -25.98 5.16
N HIS A 346 9.47 -26.43 6.00
CA HIS A 346 9.76 -27.45 7.00
C HIS A 346 10.22 -28.74 6.29
N GLN A 347 11.38 -29.27 6.68
CA GLN A 347 11.96 -30.45 6.05
C GLN A 347 11.53 -31.75 6.72
N THR A 348 11.12 -31.73 7.98
CA THR A 348 10.77 -32.94 8.74
C THR A 348 9.59 -32.68 9.67
N GLY A 349 9.07 -33.74 10.28
CA GLY A 349 7.99 -33.67 11.26
C GLY A 349 6.61 -33.39 10.66
N PRO A 350 5.61 -33.06 11.50
CA PRO A 350 4.21 -32.93 11.09
C PRO A 350 3.94 -31.76 10.14
N ASN A 351 4.87 -30.79 10.06
CA ASN A 351 4.77 -29.65 9.17
C ASN A 351 5.58 -29.81 7.88
N ARG A 352 6.17 -30.98 7.61
CA ARG A 352 6.99 -31.22 6.42
C ARG A 352 6.31 -30.72 5.14
N GLY A 353 7.06 -29.97 4.34
CA GLY A 353 6.62 -29.35 3.09
C GLY A 353 5.80 -28.07 3.23
N LYS A 354 5.43 -27.66 4.45
CA LYS A 354 4.69 -26.41 4.69
C LYS A 354 5.65 -25.22 4.76
N LEU A 355 5.18 -24.07 4.30
CA LEU A 355 5.92 -22.81 4.32
C LEU A 355 6.02 -22.27 5.76
N LYS A 356 7.23 -21.82 6.15
CA LYS A 356 7.49 -21.35 7.53
C LYS A 356 7.10 -19.90 7.77
N ARG A 357 7.30 -19.05 6.75
CA ARG A 357 7.24 -17.59 6.86
C ARG A 357 6.60 -16.96 5.64
N PHE A 358 6.11 -15.72 5.78
CA PHE A 358 5.64 -14.94 4.65
C PHE A 358 6.69 -14.86 3.53
N THR A 359 6.28 -15.24 2.34
CA THR A 359 7.04 -15.03 1.08
C THR A 359 6.25 -14.27 0.03
N ALA A 360 4.96 -14.03 0.30
CA ALA A 360 4.08 -13.19 -0.49
C ALA A 360 2.95 -12.70 0.44
N ALA A 361 3.21 -11.71 1.29
CA ALA A 361 2.13 -10.97 1.92
C ALA A 361 1.50 -10.04 0.88
N SER A 362 0.17 -9.96 0.85
CA SER A 362 -0.56 -9.12 -0.10
C SER A 362 -1.64 -8.27 0.59
N GLY A 363 -2.56 -7.66 -0.18
CA GLY A 363 -3.39 -6.52 0.26
C GLY A 363 -4.07 -6.74 1.60
N SER A 364 -3.48 -6.17 2.65
CA SER A 364 -3.89 -6.32 4.04
C SER A 364 -4.93 -5.26 4.40
N VAL A 365 -5.72 -5.54 5.44
CA VAL A 365 -6.70 -4.59 5.99
C VAL A 365 -6.49 -4.43 7.49
N ILE A 366 -6.69 -3.20 8.01
CA ILE A 366 -7.02 -3.01 9.42
C ILE A 366 -8.53 -3.16 9.52
N TYR A 367 -8.99 -4.22 10.18
CA TYR A 367 -10.41 -4.55 10.20
C TYR A 367 -11.20 -3.49 10.99
N ARG A 368 -12.09 -2.77 10.29
CA ARG A 368 -12.92 -1.69 10.85
C ARG A 368 -14.41 -1.95 10.63
N GLY A 369 -14.76 -3.20 10.34
CA GLY A 369 -16.14 -3.66 10.18
C GLY A 369 -16.80 -3.91 11.52
N ASP A 370 -18.13 -3.96 11.52
CA ASP A 370 -18.96 -4.22 12.69
C ASP A 370 -19.56 -5.63 12.66
N ASN A 371 -19.13 -6.54 11.77
CA ASN A 371 -19.64 -7.92 11.75
C ASN A 371 -18.90 -8.86 12.73
N PHE A 372 -17.59 -8.71 12.91
CA PHE A 372 -16.85 -9.52 13.87
C PHE A 372 -17.10 -9.00 15.30
N PRO A 373 -16.93 -9.84 16.33
CA PRO A 373 -16.89 -9.39 17.71
C PRO A 373 -15.81 -8.31 17.93
N ASP A 374 -16.06 -7.38 18.86
CA ASP A 374 -15.21 -6.21 19.11
C ASP A 374 -13.73 -6.53 19.34
N LYS A 375 -13.42 -7.72 19.90
CA LYS A 375 -12.03 -8.16 20.10
C LYS A 375 -11.21 -8.23 18.80
N PHE A 376 -11.85 -8.35 17.63
CA PHE A 376 -11.21 -8.36 16.31
C PHE A 376 -11.12 -6.98 15.66
N TYR A 377 -11.80 -5.97 16.22
CA TYR A 377 -11.77 -4.62 15.70
C TYR A 377 -10.35 -4.03 15.80
N GLY A 378 -9.88 -3.40 14.74
CA GLY A 378 -8.55 -2.80 14.66
C GLY A 378 -7.40 -3.78 14.44
N MET A 379 -7.67 -5.08 14.27
CA MET A 379 -6.63 -6.05 13.95
C MET A 379 -6.12 -5.91 12.52
N ALA A 380 -4.83 -6.21 12.33
CA ALA A 380 -4.24 -6.35 11.02
C ALA A 380 -4.51 -7.75 10.46
N ILE A 381 -5.22 -7.83 9.34
CA ILE A 381 -5.53 -9.07 8.65
C ILE A 381 -4.79 -9.07 7.30
N THR A 382 -3.97 -10.10 7.08
CA THR A 382 -3.04 -10.17 5.95
C THR A 382 -3.22 -11.49 5.19
N PRO A 383 -3.56 -11.44 3.89
CA PRO A 383 -3.56 -12.63 3.04
C PRO A 383 -2.13 -13.06 2.70
N ALA A 384 -1.92 -14.38 2.61
CA ALA A 384 -0.66 -15.01 2.25
C ALA A 384 -0.88 -15.98 1.08
N PRO A 385 -1.02 -15.49 -0.17
CA PRO A 385 -1.35 -16.33 -1.33
C PRO A 385 -0.40 -17.51 -1.53
N ALA A 386 0.91 -17.35 -1.29
CA ALA A 386 1.89 -18.44 -1.39
C ALA A 386 1.65 -19.59 -0.40
N ALA A 387 0.99 -19.29 0.73
CA ALA A 387 0.71 -20.22 1.81
C ALA A 387 -0.75 -20.69 1.84
N ASN A 388 -1.60 -20.16 0.96
CA ASN A 388 -3.03 -20.50 0.85
C ASN A 388 -3.82 -20.20 2.14
N LEU A 389 -3.53 -19.06 2.79
CA LEU A 389 -4.12 -18.68 4.09
C LEU A 389 -4.31 -17.16 4.24
N ILE A 390 -5.01 -16.79 5.30
CA ILE A 390 -5.17 -15.42 5.80
C ILE A 390 -4.78 -15.41 7.28
N SER A 391 -3.91 -14.48 7.65
CA SER A 391 -3.36 -14.34 8.99
C SER A 391 -3.93 -13.12 9.70
N ALA A 392 -4.07 -13.18 11.03
CA ALA A 392 -4.59 -12.08 11.85
C ALA A 392 -3.63 -11.74 13.00
N ARG A 393 -3.41 -10.45 13.24
CA ARG A 393 -2.52 -9.93 14.28
C ARG A 393 -3.16 -8.77 15.04
N HIS A 394 -3.01 -8.76 16.36
CA HIS A 394 -3.29 -7.57 17.15
C HIS A 394 -2.30 -6.47 16.79
N VAL A 395 -2.77 -5.24 16.69
CA VAL A 395 -1.91 -4.05 16.59
C VAL A 395 -1.70 -3.53 18.00
N ILE A 396 -0.44 -3.46 18.44
CA ILE A 396 -0.06 -2.95 19.76
C ILE A 396 0.69 -1.65 19.56
N GLU A 397 0.16 -0.59 20.14
CA GLU A 397 0.74 0.73 20.08
C GLU A 397 1.61 1.03 21.30
N LYS A 398 2.82 1.51 21.04
CA LYS A 398 3.78 2.00 22.03
C LYS A 398 4.23 3.40 21.62
N GLU A 399 4.92 4.11 22.51
CA GLU A 399 5.44 5.44 22.22
C GLU A 399 6.36 5.42 21.00
N GLY A 400 5.92 6.04 19.91
CA GLY A 400 6.70 6.17 18.68
C GLY A 400 6.84 4.87 17.87
N GLU A 401 6.10 3.81 18.22
CA GLU A 401 6.25 2.51 17.56
C GLU A 401 4.93 1.73 17.53
N LEU A 402 4.63 1.14 16.38
CA LEU A 402 3.58 0.13 16.24
C LEU A 402 4.21 -1.27 16.23
N THR A 403 3.59 -2.21 16.92
CA THR A 403 4.01 -3.61 16.95
C THR A 403 2.79 -4.51 16.80
N GLY A 404 2.96 -5.82 16.89
CA GLY A 404 1.82 -6.72 16.93
C GLY A 404 2.18 -8.11 17.41
N GLU A 405 1.13 -8.91 17.59
CA GLU A 405 1.21 -10.30 18.02
C GLU A 405 0.18 -11.13 17.25
N ASN A 406 0.49 -12.40 17.00
CA ASN A 406 -0.42 -13.33 16.35
C ASN A 406 -1.67 -13.53 17.23
N VAL A 407 -2.86 -13.39 16.63
CA VAL A 407 -4.13 -13.67 17.32
C VAL A 407 -4.24 -15.16 17.64
N TYR A 408 -3.72 -15.99 16.74
CA TYR A 408 -3.67 -17.44 16.87
C TYR A 408 -2.20 -17.88 16.81
N PRO A 409 -1.57 -18.24 17.95
CA PRO A 409 -0.12 -18.45 18.00
C PRO A 409 0.43 -19.54 17.09
N ASN A 410 -0.38 -20.56 16.76
CA ASN A 410 0.02 -21.73 15.95
C ASN A 410 -1.00 -22.11 14.86
N ALA A 411 -1.85 -21.16 14.49
CA ALA A 411 -2.89 -21.36 13.48
C ALA A 411 -3.18 -20.03 12.79
N GLU A 412 -4.09 -20.06 11.82
CA GLU A 412 -4.49 -18.88 11.05
C GLU A 412 -5.99 -18.67 11.13
N ILE A 413 -6.45 -17.44 10.91
CA ILE A 413 -7.89 -17.15 10.94
C ILE A 413 -8.64 -17.91 9.84
N LEU A 414 -7.97 -18.14 8.70
CA LEU A 414 -8.44 -18.97 7.60
C LEU A 414 -7.25 -19.62 6.89
N ALA A 415 -7.32 -20.91 6.60
CA ALA A 415 -6.34 -21.62 5.77
C ALA A 415 -7.03 -22.65 4.86
N SER A 416 -6.46 -22.91 3.67
CA SER A 416 -7.04 -23.84 2.69
C SER A 416 -6.06 -24.95 2.31
N THR A 417 -6.58 -26.15 2.05
CA THR A 417 -5.82 -27.23 1.42
C THR A 417 -5.77 -27.12 -0.10
N ASP A 418 -6.53 -26.23 -0.75
CA ASP A 418 -6.47 -25.97 -2.19
C ASP A 418 -5.24 -25.11 -2.56
N GLU A 419 -4.43 -25.54 -3.53
CA GLU A 419 -3.21 -24.82 -3.95
C GLU A 419 -3.57 -23.56 -4.71
N ARG A 420 -4.74 -23.57 -5.34
CA ARG A 420 -5.22 -22.52 -6.24
C ARG A 420 -5.93 -21.41 -5.48
N PHE A 421 -6.27 -21.64 -4.20
CA PHE A 421 -6.72 -20.57 -3.30
C PHE A 421 -5.59 -19.55 -3.11
N ARG A 422 -5.64 -18.44 -3.84
CA ARG A 422 -4.67 -17.35 -3.85
C ARG A 422 -5.38 -16.05 -3.46
N PRO A 423 -5.66 -15.85 -2.16
CA PRO A 423 -6.20 -14.59 -1.69
C PRO A 423 -5.15 -13.49 -1.94
N VAL A 424 -5.49 -12.49 -2.74
CA VAL A 424 -4.55 -11.42 -3.13
C VAL A 424 -4.86 -10.09 -2.46
N ASN A 425 -6.13 -9.77 -2.19
CA ASN A 425 -6.55 -8.57 -1.46
C ASN A 425 -7.70 -8.86 -0.49
N LEU A 426 -7.81 -8.04 0.56
CA LEU A 426 -8.90 -8.05 1.53
C LEU A 426 -9.58 -6.68 1.61
N TYR A 427 -10.88 -6.67 1.90
CA TYR A 427 -11.66 -5.44 2.09
C TYR A 427 -12.63 -5.59 3.25
N THR A 428 -12.76 -4.55 4.08
CA THR A 428 -13.93 -4.42 4.96
C THR A 428 -15.12 -4.05 4.08
N ALA A 429 -16.15 -4.89 4.07
CA ALA A 429 -17.31 -4.72 3.20
C ALA A 429 -18.39 -3.83 3.86
N PRO A 430 -19.35 -3.28 3.07
CA PRO A 430 -20.47 -2.49 3.60
C PRO A 430 -21.32 -3.24 4.62
N ASP A 431 -21.45 -4.56 4.46
CA ASP A 431 -22.19 -5.45 5.37
C ASP A 431 -21.44 -5.74 6.70
N GLY A 432 -20.28 -5.13 6.89
CA GLY A 432 -19.43 -5.26 8.07
C GLY A 432 -18.46 -6.44 8.02
N SER A 433 -18.63 -7.38 7.08
CA SER A 433 -17.80 -8.58 6.98
C SER A 433 -16.45 -8.32 6.30
N LEU A 434 -15.61 -9.36 6.19
CA LEU A 434 -14.34 -9.31 5.47
C LEU A 434 -14.48 -10.01 4.12
N TYR A 435 -14.30 -9.27 3.02
CA TYR A 435 -14.28 -9.83 1.67
C TYR A 435 -12.86 -10.25 1.30
N ILE A 436 -12.75 -11.45 0.74
CA ILE A 436 -11.51 -12.09 0.32
C ILE A 436 -11.52 -12.17 -1.19
N VAL A 437 -10.61 -11.43 -1.83
CA VAL A 437 -10.42 -11.47 -3.28
C VAL A 437 -9.44 -12.60 -3.60
N ASP A 438 -9.96 -13.70 -4.12
CA ASP A 438 -9.19 -14.88 -4.52
C ASP A 438 -9.05 -14.93 -6.04
N MET A 439 -7.81 -14.86 -6.51
CA MET A 439 -7.51 -14.93 -7.94
C MET A 439 -7.86 -16.31 -8.53
N TYR A 440 -7.98 -17.35 -7.68
CA TYR A 440 -8.14 -18.76 -8.00
C TYR A 440 -7.18 -19.22 -9.12
N HIS A 441 -5.89 -19.22 -8.82
CA HIS A 441 -4.83 -19.22 -9.83
C HIS A 441 -3.65 -20.10 -9.41
N GLY A 442 -3.12 -20.93 -10.33
CA GLY A 442 -2.06 -21.88 -9.97
C GLY A 442 -0.64 -21.31 -10.05
N ILE A 443 -0.40 -20.26 -10.84
CA ILE A 443 0.93 -19.62 -10.99
C ILE A 443 0.97 -18.27 -10.28
N LEU A 444 1.59 -18.23 -9.10
CA LEU A 444 1.72 -16.98 -8.35
C LEU A 444 2.87 -16.07 -8.83
N GLN A 445 3.93 -16.65 -9.39
CA GLN A 445 5.18 -15.92 -9.69
C GLN A 445 5.18 -15.44 -11.15
N HIS A 446 5.54 -14.18 -11.39
CA HIS A 446 5.72 -13.66 -12.74
C HIS A 446 6.99 -14.23 -13.40
N LYS A 447 6.95 -14.41 -14.73
CA LYS A 447 8.03 -15.00 -15.55
C LYS A 447 9.41 -14.37 -15.39
N GLU A 448 9.48 -13.12 -14.93
CA GLU A 448 10.77 -12.44 -14.67
C GLU A 448 11.55 -13.03 -13.50
N PHE A 449 10.86 -13.62 -12.53
CA PHE A 449 11.46 -14.19 -11.32
C PHE A 449 11.19 -15.69 -11.17
N LEU A 450 10.43 -16.27 -12.08
CA LEU A 450 10.10 -17.69 -12.11
C LEU A 450 11.37 -18.53 -12.29
N THR A 451 11.55 -19.56 -11.46
CA THR A 451 12.70 -20.48 -11.50
C THR A 451 12.35 -21.78 -12.22
N THR A 452 13.34 -22.49 -12.74
CA THR A 452 13.13 -23.81 -13.36
C THR A 452 12.49 -24.79 -12.39
N TYR A 453 12.89 -24.77 -11.11
CA TYR A 453 12.21 -25.50 -10.03
C TYR A 453 10.70 -25.25 -10.04
N LEU A 454 10.28 -23.99 -9.99
CA LEU A 454 8.86 -23.66 -9.94
C LEU A 454 8.14 -24.05 -11.24
N SER A 455 8.78 -23.85 -12.39
CA SER A 455 8.27 -24.33 -13.68
C SER A 455 7.98 -25.83 -13.66
N GLU A 456 8.87 -26.64 -13.10
CA GLU A 456 8.66 -28.08 -12.98
C GLU A 456 7.55 -28.44 -11.98
N GLN A 457 7.45 -27.72 -10.86
CA GLN A 457 6.36 -27.90 -9.90
C GLN A 457 5.00 -27.57 -10.54
N ILE A 458 4.94 -26.53 -11.38
CA ILE A 458 3.75 -26.14 -12.15
C ILE A 458 3.37 -27.26 -13.13
N LYS A 459 4.32 -27.72 -13.95
CA LYS A 459 4.10 -28.81 -14.91
C LYS A 459 3.63 -30.10 -14.23
N ALA A 460 4.26 -30.48 -13.11
CA ALA A 460 3.96 -31.73 -12.41
C ALA A 460 2.52 -31.79 -11.84
N ARG A 461 1.90 -30.64 -11.57
CA ARG A 461 0.54 -30.55 -11.00
C ARG A 461 -0.45 -29.80 -11.90
N ASN A 462 -0.10 -29.54 -13.15
CA ASN A 462 -0.90 -28.80 -14.13
C ASN A 462 -1.40 -27.44 -13.60
N LEU A 463 -0.54 -26.69 -12.87
CA LEU A 463 -0.93 -25.45 -12.21
C LEU A 463 -1.21 -24.29 -13.18
N ASP A 464 -0.86 -24.42 -14.46
CA ASP A 464 -1.20 -23.50 -15.55
C ASP A 464 -2.64 -23.66 -16.06
N GLN A 465 -3.33 -24.75 -15.73
CA GLN A 465 -4.72 -24.95 -16.15
C GLN A 465 -5.71 -24.03 -15.42
N GLY A 466 -6.65 -23.45 -16.18
CA GLY A 466 -7.73 -22.61 -15.67
C GLY A 466 -7.33 -21.16 -15.33
N ASN A 467 -6.06 -20.79 -15.54
CA ASN A 467 -5.50 -19.51 -15.10
C ASN A 467 -6.16 -18.24 -15.69
N ASN A 468 -6.88 -18.33 -16.82
CA ASN A 468 -7.55 -17.19 -17.45
C ASN A 468 -9.08 -17.20 -17.30
N THR A 469 -9.64 -18.21 -16.66
CA THR A 469 -11.08 -18.50 -16.68
C THR A 469 -11.67 -18.71 -15.30
N MET A 470 -10.89 -18.46 -14.25
CA MET A 470 -11.28 -18.72 -12.87
C MET A 470 -10.99 -17.50 -11.97
N GLY A 471 -11.72 -17.36 -10.88
CA GLY A 471 -11.64 -16.28 -9.89
C GLY A 471 -12.84 -16.34 -8.95
N ARG A 472 -12.64 -15.94 -7.68
CA ARG A 472 -13.68 -16.00 -6.66
C ARG A 472 -13.58 -14.85 -5.68
N ILE A 473 -14.72 -14.45 -5.12
CA ILE A 473 -14.77 -13.64 -3.91
C ILE A 473 -15.49 -14.43 -2.84
N TYR A 474 -14.84 -14.55 -1.69
CA TYR A 474 -15.42 -15.13 -0.49
C TYR A 474 -15.70 -14.05 0.54
N ARG A 475 -16.63 -14.33 1.44
CA ARG A 475 -16.89 -13.53 2.64
C ARG A 475 -16.52 -14.37 3.86
N LEU A 476 -15.73 -13.78 4.75
CA LEU A 476 -15.55 -14.26 6.12
C LEU A 476 -16.42 -13.41 7.04
N ARG A 477 -17.31 -14.05 7.79
CA ARG A 477 -18.23 -13.41 8.74
C ARG A 477 -18.24 -14.12 10.08
N TRP A 478 -18.75 -13.46 11.12
CA TRP A 478 -19.14 -14.12 12.35
C TRP A 478 -20.40 -14.95 12.11
N ALA A 479 -20.36 -16.24 12.45
CA ALA A 479 -21.42 -17.20 12.14
C ALA A 479 -22.78 -16.82 12.75
N GLU A 480 -22.76 -16.23 13.95
CA GLU A 480 -23.96 -15.84 14.69
C GLU A 480 -24.46 -14.43 14.35
N LYS A 481 -23.70 -13.66 13.55
CA LYS A 481 -24.09 -12.29 13.18
C LYS A 481 -24.57 -12.23 11.74
N ALA A 482 -25.79 -11.72 11.59
CA ALA A 482 -26.35 -11.41 10.28
C ALA A 482 -25.51 -10.36 9.55
N LEU A 483 -25.63 -10.34 8.23
CA LEU A 483 -25.02 -9.33 7.38
C LEU A 483 -25.65 -7.97 7.64
N GLY A 484 -24.86 -6.91 7.57
CA GLY A 484 -25.36 -5.54 7.59
C GLY A 484 -26.23 -5.25 6.35
N ALA A 485 -27.00 -4.16 6.42
CA ALA A 485 -27.87 -3.76 5.32
C ALA A 485 -27.08 -3.38 4.07
N GLN A 486 -27.67 -3.63 2.89
CA GLN A 486 -27.13 -3.09 1.64
C GLN A 486 -27.15 -1.55 1.66
N PRO A 487 -26.06 -0.88 1.28
CA PRO A 487 -26.00 0.57 1.28
C PRO A 487 -26.83 1.19 0.16
N GLN A 488 -27.36 2.38 0.43
CA GLN A 488 -28.18 3.18 -0.49
C GLN A 488 -27.81 4.66 -0.35
N LEU A 489 -26.51 4.98 -0.51
CA LEU A 489 -25.95 6.30 -0.26
C LEU A 489 -25.86 7.18 -1.52
N ALA A 490 -25.97 6.61 -2.72
CA ALA A 490 -25.61 7.32 -3.97
C ALA A 490 -26.48 8.56 -4.25
N ASN A 491 -27.74 8.55 -3.82
CA ASN A 491 -28.72 9.59 -4.10
C ASN A 491 -29.01 10.51 -2.90
N LEU A 492 -28.31 10.33 -1.78
CA LEU A 492 -28.51 11.13 -0.58
C LEU A 492 -27.86 12.51 -0.74
N SER A 493 -28.54 13.54 -0.25
CA SER A 493 -27.95 14.88 -0.14
C SER A 493 -26.82 14.91 0.91
N PRO A 494 -25.92 15.90 0.86
CA PRO A 494 -24.88 16.07 1.88
C PRO A 494 -25.41 16.07 3.32
N SER A 495 -26.59 16.69 3.53
CA SER A 495 -27.25 16.76 4.82
C SER A 495 -27.82 15.41 5.30
N GLU A 496 -28.18 14.51 4.39
CA GLU A 496 -28.68 13.16 4.68
C GLU A 496 -27.54 12.16 4.86
N LEU A 497 -26.33 12.48 4.38
CA LEU A 497 -25.12 11.68 4.57
C LEU A 497 -24.50 11.85 5.98
N VAL A 498 -24.75 12.97 6.66
CA VAL A 498 -24.14 13.29 7.97
C VAL A 498 -24.31 12.18 9.03
N PRO A 499 -25.49 11.54 9.21
CA PRO A 499 -25.65 10.47 10.20
C PRO A 499 -24.67 9.31 10.01
N PHE A 500 -24.29 8.99 8.77
CA PHE A 500 -23.39 7.89 8.45
C PHE A 500 -21.92 8.17 8.82
N LEU A 501 -21.57 9.43 9.14
CA LEU A 501 -20.26 9.76 9.72
C LEU A 501 -20.04 9.11 11.09
N SER A 502 -21.11 8.65 11.74
CA SER A 502 -21.11 7.99 13.06
C SER A 502 -21.38 6.48 12.99
N HIS A 503 -21.46 5.90 11.78
CA HIS A 503 -21.77 4.49 11.61
C HIS A 503 -20.70 3.60 12.24
N ALA A 504 -21.04 2.42 12.79
CA ALA A 504 -20.09 1.53 13.47
C ALA A 504 -19.04 0.91 12.52
N ASN A 505 -19.47 0.47 11.33
CA ASN A 505 -18.57 0.09 10.23
C ASN A 505 -17.86 1.30 9.59
N GLY A 506 -16.52 1.25 9.53
CA GLY A 506 -15.67 2.29 8.96
C GLY A 506 -15.90 2.55 7.46
N TRP A 507 -16.36 1.56 6.69
CA TRP A 507 -16.68 1.77 5.26
C TRP A 507 -17.75 2.84 5.06
N TRP A 508 -18.80 2.83 5.89
CA TRP A 508 -19.89 3.80 5.82
C TRP A 508 -19.41 5.20 6.20
N ARG A 509 -18.60 5.30 7.25
CA ARG A 509 -17.98 6.56 7.69
C ARG A 509 -17.13 7.20 6.59
N ASP A 510 -16.25 6.40 5.99
CA ASP A 510 -15.33 6.86 4.94
C ASP A 510 -16.08 7.19 3.63
N THR A 511 -17.11 6.41 3.28
CA THR A 511 -17.94 6.65 2.09
C THR A 511 -18.78 7.91 2.24
N ALA A 512 -19.43 8.11 3.39
CA ALA A 512 -20.19 9.32 3.68
C ALA A 512 -19.29 10.56 3.64
N ARG A 513 -18.10 10.51 4.25
CA ARG A 513 -17.11 11.59 4.18
C ARG A 513 -16.76 11.92 2.73
N ARG A 514 -16.37 10.91 1.94
CA ARG A 514 -16.02 11.08 0.52
C ARG A 514 -17.16 11.74 -0.27
N LEU A 515 -18.38 11.24 -0.13
CA LEU A 515 -19.55 11.74 -0.87
C LEU A 515 -19.86 13.20 -0.48
N ILE A 516 -19.86 13.55 0.81
CA ILE A 516 -20.06 14.93 1.27
C ILE A 516 -19.02 15.87 0.65
N ILE A 517 -17.75 15.46 0.58
CA ILE A 517 -16.67 16.26 -0.02
C ILE A 517 -16.83 16.37 -1.54
N GLU A 518 -17.23 15.29 -2.21
CA GLU A 518 -17.52 15.31 -3.65
C GLU A 518 -18.69 16.26 -3.99
N HIS A 519 -19.69 16.39 -3.11
CA HIS A 519 -20.72 17.42 -3.22
C HIS A 519 -20.20 18.83 -2.95
N ALA A 520 -19.26 19.00 -2.01
CA ALA A 520 -18.67 20.30 -1.69
C ALA A 520 -17.91 20.92 -2.86
N ILE A 521 -17.25 20.09 -3.67
CA ILE A 521 -16.60 20.50 -4.92
C ILE A 521 -17.56 21.25 -5.86
N HIS A 522 -18.87 21.05 -5.71
CA HIS A 522 -19.93 21.68 -6.49
C HIS A 522 -20.75 22.73 -5.71
N ASN A 523 -20.26 23.22 -4.56
CA ASN A 523 -20.88 24.24 -3.72
C ASN A 523 -22.25 23.84 -3.08
N GLU A 524 -22.47 22.56 -2.80
CA GLU A 524 -23.77 22.03 -2.32
C GLU A 524 -23.85 21.78 -0.80
N VAL A 525 -22.92 22.29 0.03
CA VAL A 525 -22.68 21.76 1.40
C VAL A 525 -22.94 22.69 2.58
N THR A 526 -23.45 23.90 2.38
CA THR A 526 -23.67 24.88 3.47
C THR A 526 -24.56 24.36 4.60
N THR A 527 -25.60 23.58 4.29
CA THR A 527 -26.47 22.97 5.32
C THR A 527 -25.84 21.78 6.03
N ALA A 528 -24.95 21.03 5.36
CA ALA A 528 -24.26 19.90 5.95
C ALA A 528 -23.22 20.36 6.99
N ALA A 529 -22.52 21.46 6.75
CA ALA A 529 -21.52 22.01 7.67
C ALA A 529 -22.07 22.22 9.10
N ALA A 530 -23.24 22.87 9.22
CA ALA A 530 -23.88 23.11 10.52
C ALA A 530 -24.28 21.80 11.22
N LYS A 531 -24.77 20.80 10.47
CA LYS A 531 -25.11 19.48 11.02
C LYS A 531 -23.88 18.70 11.47
N ILE A 532 -22.76 18.79 10.73
CA ILE A 532 -21.50 18.14 11.10
C ILE A 532 -20.93 18.80 12.37
N GLN A 533 -20.98 20.12 12.48
CA GLN A 533 -20.60 20.84 13.71
C GLN A 533 -21.47 20.43 14.90
N ALA A 534 -22.79 20.34 14.72
CA ALA A 534 -23.70 19.84 15.75
C ALA A 534 -23.40 18.38 16.14
N LEU A 535 -23.04 17.53 15.18
CA LEU A 535 -22.63 16.15 15.44
C LEU A 535 -21.37 16.08 16.32
N ILE A 536 -20.37 16.93 16.06
CA ILE A 536 -19.16 17.03 16.88
C ILE A 536 -19.49 17.44 18.32
N VAL A 537 -20.39 18.41 18.50
CA VAL A 537 -20.78 18.90 19.83
C VAL A 537 -21.57 17.86 20.63
N ASN A 538 -22.38 17.05 19.97
CA ASN A 538 -23.33 16.14 20.60
C ASN A 538 -22.81 14.69 20.74
N SER A 539 -21.59 14.40 20.31
CA SER A 539 -21.04 13.04 20.32
C SER A 539 -19.88 12.91 21.31
N ASP A 540 -19.86 11.81 22.05
CA ASP A 540 -18.73 11.38 22.88
C ASP A 540 -17.89 10.29 22.20
N ASP A 541 -18.31 9.78 21.04
CA ASP A 541 -17.55 8.80 20.27
C ASP A 541 -16.42 9.47 19.48
N GLU A 542 -15.18 9.16 19.84
CA GLU A 542 -14.00 9.74 19.21
C GLU A 542 -13.92 9.44 17.71
N LYS A 543 -14.39 8.27 17.25
CA LYS A 543 -14.35 7.90 15.82
C LYS A 543 -15.27 8.80 15.01
N THR A 544 -16.47 9.05 15.54
CA THR A 544 -17.44 10.00 14.99
C THR A 544 -16.85 11.41 14.93
N ILE A 545 -16.29 11.91 16.04
CA ILE A 545 -15.73 13.26 16.12
C ILE A 545 -14.57 13.43 15.13
N ILE A 546 -13.63 12.49 15.09
CA ILE A 546 -12.46 12.54 14.21
C ILE A 546 -12.89 12.51 12.74
N ASN A 547 -13.80 11.61 12.35
CA ASN A 547 -14.29 11.55 10.98
C ASN A 547 -15.05 12.83 10.57
N ALA A 548 -15.84 13.40 11.50
CA ALA A 548 -16.54 14.66 11.29
C ALA A 548 -15.55 15.84 11.11
N LEU A 549 -14.48 15.91 11.90
CA LEU A 549 -13.41 16.92 11.74
C LEU A 549 -12.75 16.84 10.36
N TRP A 550 -12.39 15.64 9.90
CA TRP A 550 -11.80 15.45 8.58
C TRP A 550 -12.78 15.71 7.43
N THR A 551 -14.10 15.59 7.69
CA THR A 551 -15.14 16.03 6.77
C THR A 551 -15.18 17.56 6.69
N LEU A 552 -15.17 18.28 7.82
CA LEU A 552 -15.08 19.76 7.84
C LEU A 552 -13.81 20.27 7.14
N HIS A 553 -12.68 19.58 7.34
CA HIS A 553 -11.42 19.86 6.64
C HIS A 553 -11.56 19.66 5.12
N GLY A 554 -12.24 18.61 4.68
CA GLY A 554 -12.45 18.31 3.27
C GLY A 554 -13.38 19.28 2.54
N ILE A 555 -14.33 19.90 3.26
CA ILE A 555 -15.25 20.91 2.72
C ILE A 555 -14.82 22.35 3.01
N ASP A 556 -13.63 22.55 3.58
CA ASP A 556 -12.99 23.85 3.83
C ASP A 556 -13.75 24.78 4.80
N VAL A 557 -14.33 24.23 5.87
CA VAL A 557 -15.12 25.01 6.87
C VAL A 557 -14.66 24.81 8.32
N VAL A 558 -13.38 24.48 8.51
CA VAL A 558 -12.76 24.38 9.83
C VAL A 558 -12.65 25.78 10.46
N ASN A 559 -13.08 25.92 11.72
CA ASN A 559 -13.02 27.19 12.46
C ASN A 559 -12.69 26.95 13.94
N LEU A 560 -12.20 27.99 14.61
CA LEU A 560 -11.78 27.90 16.01
C LEU A 560 -12.94 27.54 16.95
N ALA A 561 -14.14 28.05 16.69
CA ALA A 561 -15.32 27.79 17.51
C ALA A 561 -15.64 26.28 17.62
N THR A 562 -15.38 25.51 16.55
CA THR A 562 -15.55 24.05 16.54
C THR A 562 -14.39 23.34 17.23
N LEU A 563 -13.14 23.80 17.03
CA LEU A 563 -11.95 23.12 17.56
C LEU A 563 -11.75 23.37 19.06
N GLN A 564 -12.00 24.58 19.55
CA GLN A 564 -11.66 24.99 20.91
C GLN A 564 -12.24 24.08 22.00
N PRO A 565 -13.53 23.68 21.99
CA PRO A 565 -14.07 22.76 23.00
C PRO A 565 -13.31 21.43 23.03
N LEU A 566 -12.97 20.89 21.85
CA LEU A 566 -12.26 19.62 21.71
C LEU A 566 -10.83 19.70 22.26
N LEU A 567 -10.14 20.84 22.07
CA LEU A 567 -8.81 21.07 22.64
C LEU A 567 -8.81 21.11 24.17
N ILE A 568 -9.94 21.48 24.78
CA ILE A 568 -10.10 21.58 26.23
C ILE A 568 -10.48 20.21 26.80
N SER A 569 -11.58 19.63 26.33
CA SER A 569 -12.22 18.46 26.96
C SER A 569 -12.11 17.14 26.18
N GLY A 570 -11.62 17.16 24.93
CA GLY A 570 -11.55 15.96 24.10
C GLY A 570 -10.55 14.89 24.59
N SER A 571 -10.72 13.66 24.11
CA SER A 571 -9.71 12.59 24.28
C SER A 571 -8.39 13.00 23.63
N GLN A 572 -7.29 12.29 23.95
CA GLN A 572 -5.98 12.57 23.34
C GLN A 572 -6.03 12.50 21.81
N GLN A 573 -6.73 11.50 21.25
CA GLN A 573 -6.85 11.33 19.80
C GLN A 573 -7.74 12.41 19.16
N VAL A 574 -8.80 12.83 19.84
CA VAL A 574 -9.64 13.96 19.41
C VAL A 574 -8.83 15.26 19.39
N LYS A 575 -8.00 15.52 20.41
CA LYS A 575 -7.10 16.68 20.44
C LYS A 575 -6.09 16.65 19.30
N VAL A 576 -5.48 15.48 19.04
CA VAL A 576 -4.58 15.27 17.90
C VAL A 576 -5.28 15.58 16.58
N ALA A 577 -6.47 15.04 16.34
CA ALA A 577 -7.22 15.32 15.11
C ALA A 577 -7.61 16.80 14.99
N ALA A 578 -8.07 17.43 16.07
CA ALA A 578 -8.42 18.85 16.10
C ALA A 578 -7.21 19.75 15.79
N ILE A 579 -6.02 19.41 16.29
CA ILE A 579 -4.79 20.11 15.93
C ILE A 579 -4.40 19.82 14.47
N ALA A 580 -4.49 18.56 14.02
CA ALA A 580 -4.09 18.18 12.67
C ALA A 580 -4.84 18.96 11.58
N VAL A 581 -6.16 19.14 11.73
CA VAL A 581 -7.01 19.88 10.76
C VAL A 581 -6.88 21.41 10.87
N SER A 582 -6.11 21.93 11.84
CA SER A 582 -6.00 23.37 12.10
C SER A 582 -5.26 24.15 11.02
N ASN A 583 -4.60 23.45 10.07
CA ASN A 583 -3.97 24.05 8.90
C ASN A 583 -4.98 24.75 7.97
N LYS A 584 -6.28 24.50 8.14
CA LYS A 584 -7.38 25.15 7.43
C LYS A 584 -8.02 26.33 8.18
N LEU A 585 -7.55 26.65 9.39
CA LEU A 585 -8.05 27.83 10.11
C LEU A 585 -7.73 29.12 9.37
N ASP A 586 -8.66 30.06 9.42
CA ASP A 586 -8.44 31.42 8.91
C ASP A 586 -7.29 32.09 9.69
N VAL A 587 -6.49 32.89 8.99
CA VAL A 587 -5.32 33.57 9.57
C VAL A 587 -5.71 34.47 10.75
N SER A 588 -6.92 35.05 10.74
CA SER A 588 -7.44 35.86 11.86
C SER A 588 -7.59 35.06 13.16
N GLU A 589 -7.79 33.75 13.08
CA GLU A 589 -7.96 32.87 14.25
C GLU A 589 -6.62 32.35 14.81
N HIS A 590 -5.52 32.48 14.05
CA HIS A 590 -4.22 31.86 14.38
C HIS A 590 -3.65 32.31 15.72
N GLN A 591 -3.82 33.59 16.09
CA GLN A 591 -3.31 34.11 17.37
C GLN A 591 -4.04 33.53 18.57
N ALA A 592 -5.36 33.32 18.47
CA ALA A 592 -6.15 32.70 19.53
C ALA A 592 -5.84 31.21 19.62
N PHE A 593 -5.78 30.51 18.48
CA PHE A 593 -5.45 29.09 18.43
C PHE A 593 -4.04 28.78 18.97
N ALA A 594 -3.05 29.64 18.70
CA ALA A 594 -1.69 29.46 19.22
C ALA A 594 -1.60 29.42 20.75
N LYS A 595 -2.53 30.07 21.47
CA LYS A 595 -2.61 29.99 22.94
C LYS A 595 -2.97 28.57 23.40
N HIS A 596 -3.88 27.90 22.67
CA HIS A 596 -4.22 26.51 22.94
C HIS A 596 -3.06 25.57 22.62
N LEU A 597 -2.35 25.77 21.50
CA LEU A 597 -1.16 24.99 21.18
C LEU A 597 -0.09 25.10 22.29
N PHE A 598 0.17 26.31 22.78
CA PHE A 598 1.14 26.53 23.86
C PHE A 598 0.72 25.87 25.18
N ALA A 599 -0.57 25.90 25.51
CA ALA A 599 -1.10 25.24 26.70
C ALA A 599 -1.04 23.71 26.61
N LEU A 600 -1.14 23.14 25.41
CA LEU A 600 -1.12 21.69 25.18
C LEU A 600 0.27 21.10 24.93
N ALA A 601 1.27 21.94 24.63
CA ALA A 601 2.61 21.52 24.18
C ALA A 601 3.32 20.52 25.12
N ASP A 602 3.07 20.58 26.42
CA ASP A 602 3.65 19.71 27.45
C ASP A 602 2.59 18.84 28.16
N SER A 603 1.35 18.82 27.67
CA SER A 603 0.24 18.11 28.33
C SER A 603 0.31 16.58 28.20
N ASP A 604 0.75 16.11 27.03
CA ASP A 604 0.91 14.69 26.69
C ASP A 604 1.87 14.58 25.50
N TYR A 605 2.65 13.50 25.42
CA TYR A 605 3.63 13.30 24.35
C TYR A 605 3.00 13.28 22.95
N ARG A 606 1.89 12.56 22.76
CA ARG A 606 1.21 12.45 21.45
C ARG A 606 0.61 13.79 21.03
N VAL A 607 -0.03 14.47 21.97
CA VAL A 607 -0.59 15.81 21.74
C VAL A 607 0.53 16.80 21.41
N GLY A 608 1.62 16.78 22.19
CA GLY A 608 2.81 17.60 21.97
C GLY A 608 3.46 17.37 20.60
N LEU A 609 3.57 16.11 20.16
CA LEU A 609 4.03 15.80 18.80
C LEU A 609 3.16 16.47 17.74
N GLN A 610 1.83 16.39 17.87
CA GLN A 610 0.94 17.03 16.90
C GLN A 610 1.01 18.57 16.97
N VAL A 611 1.17 19.15 18.16
CA VAL A 611 1.46 20.59 18.33
C VAL A 611 2.70 20.98 17.52
N ALA A 612 3.80 20.23 17.65
CA ALA A 612 5.03 20.50 16.92
C ALA A 612 4.84 20.39 15.40
N LEU A 613 4.12 19.35 14.93
CA LEU A 613 3.83 19.10 13.50
C LEU A 613 3.00 20.20 12.84
N ASN A 614 2.15 20.91 13.59
CA ASN A 614 1.27 21.95 13.06
C ASN A 614 1.75 23.39 13.36
N ALA A 615 2.77 23.57 14.19
CA ALA A 615 3.18 24.89 14.68
C ALA A 615 3.48 25.90 13.55
N GLY A 616 4.11 25.48 12.47
CA GLY A 616 4.49 26.34 11.35
C GLY A 616 3.34 26.72 10.42
N SER A 617 2.20 26.03 10.45
CA SER A 617 1.02 26.43 9.69
C SER A 617 0.22 27.54 10.36
N ILE A 618 0.46 27.80 11.64
CA ILE A 618 -0.21 28.83 12.43
C ILE A 618 0.68 30.08 12.48
N GLN A 619 0.23 31.19 11.91
CA GLN A 619 0.97 32.46 11.77
C GLN A 619 1.06 33.24 13.09
N SER A 620 1.68 32.64 14.10
CA SER A 620 1.95 33.25 15.40
C SER A 620 3.34 32.86 15.92
N PRO A 621 4.12 33.79 16.50
CA PRO A 621 5.35 33.45 17.22
C PRO A 621 5.10 32.47 18.38
N LEU A 622 3.94 32.57 19.04
CA LEU A 622 3.58 31.69 20.16
C LEU A 622 3.44 30.22 19.73
N ALA A 623 3.05 29.96 18.48
CA ALA A 623 3.00 28.59 17.94
C ALA A 623 4.40 27.97 17.81
N LEU A 624 5.41 28.73 17.38
CA LEU A 624 6.80 28.26 17.36
C LEU A 624 7.38 28.10 18.77
N GLN A 625 6.99 28.97 19.70
CA GLN A 625 7.33 28.81 21.12
C GLN A 625 6.69 27.54 21.71
N ALA A 626 5.46 27.20 21.32
CA ALA A 626 4.84 25.92 21.68
C ALA A 626 5.66 24.74 21.14
N SER A 627 6.09 24.78 19.87
CA SER A 627 6.97 23.76 19.29
C SER A 627 8.31 23.63 20.03
N LYS A 628 8.94 24.74 20.42
CA LYS A 628 10.13 24.71 21.29
C LYS A 628 9.81 24.10 22.65
N LYS A 629 8.67 24.42 23.26
CA LYS A 629 8.24 23.84 24.54
C LYS A 629 8.07 22.31 24.44
N VAL A 630 7.51 21.81 23.33
CA VAL A 630 7.46 20.37 23.02
C VAL A 630 8.88 19.79 22.98
N LEU A 631 9.79 20.45 22.25
CA LEU A 631 11.19 20.03 22.14
C LEU A 631 11.84 19.96 23.52
N ASP A 632 11.74 21.02 24.34
CA ASP A 632 12.34 21.10 25.68
C ASP A 632 11.82 19.98 26.60
N THR A 633 10.53 19.65 26.50
CA THR A 633 9.86 18.67 27.37
C THR A 633 10.12 17.24 26.94
N TYR A 634 10.10 16.96 25.64
CA TYR A 634 10.04 15.60 25.09
C TYR A 634 11.25 15.22 24.23
N ILE A 635 12.36 15.94 24.26
CA ILE A 635 13.54 15.70 23.40
C ILE A 635 14.02 14.23 23.36
N GLY A 636 13.86 13.48 24.46
CA GLY A 636 14.23 12.05 24.54
C GLY A 636 13.23 11.07 23.92
N LYS A 637 12.05 11.54 23.51
CA LYS A 637 10.98 10.70 22.93
C LYS A 637 11.11 10.60 21.41
N PRO A 638 10.63 9.51 20.79
CA PRO A 638 10.70 9.34 19.33
C PRO A 638 10.00 10.47 18.56
N PHE A 639 10.50 10.76 17.35
CA PHE A 639 9.96 11.74 16.40
C PHE A 639 9.95 13.21 16.85
N VAL A 640 10.35 13.57 18.08
CA VAL A 640 10.21 14.95 18.56
C VAL A 640 11.06 15.94 17.77
N ARG A 641 12.32 15.60 17.48
CA ARG A 641 13.22 16.45 16.68
C ARG A 641 12.68 16.62 15.26
N GLU A 642 12.25 15.52 14.66
CA GLU A 642 11.71 15.46 13.31
C GLU A 642 10.39 16.24 13.21
N ALA A 643 9.50 16.11 14.18
CA ALA A 643 8.22 16.80 14.25
C ALA A 643 8.42 18.32 14.39
N VAL A 644 9.30 18.75 15.29
CA VAL A 644 9.61 20.17 15.50
C VAL A 644 10.21 20.78 14.23
N MET A 645 11.17 20.10 13.60
CA MET A 645 11.81 20.63 12.40
C MET A 645 10.91 20.58 11.17
N SER A 646 10.17 19.49 10.98
CA SER A 646 9.26 19.38 9.84
C SER A 646 8.06 20.32 10.00
N GLY A 647 7.46 20.35 11.18
CA GLY A 647 6.29 21.17 11.48
C GLY A 647 6.55 22.67 11.45
N ALA A 648 7.81 23.12 11.54
CA ALA A 648 8.18 24.51 11.28
C ALA A 648 7.83 24.97 9.85
N GLY A 649 7.75 24.04 8.89
CA GLY A 649 7.35 24.32 7.52
C GLY A 649 8.19 25.40 6.86
N LEU A 650 7.53 26.46 6.37
CA LEU A 650 8.19 27.62 5.75
C LEU A 650 8.80 28.60 6.78
N ARG A 651 8.53 28.40 8.06
CA ARG A 651 8.98 29.25 9.18
C ARG A 651 10.22 28.69 9.87
N SER A 652 10.94 27.77 9.22
CA SER A 652 12.16 27.16 9.74
C SER A 652 13.23 28.17 10.18
N LYS A 653 13.36 29.30 9.48
CA LYS A 653 14.30 30.37 9.86
C LYS A 653 13.94 31.02 11.19
N GLU A 654 12.65 31.27 11.44
CA GLU A 654 12.17 31.81 12.71
C GLU A 654 12.40 30.81 13.85
N LEU A 655 12.11 29.52 13.61
CA LEU A 655 12.39 28.47 14.59
C LEU A 655 13.88 28.38 14.90
N VAL A 656 14.76 28.39 13.88
CA VAL A 656 16.21 28.34 14.08
C VAL A 656 16.70 29.53 14.89
N ALA A 657 16.20 30.74 14.62
CA ALA A 657 16.52 31.92 15.42
C ALA A 657 16.05 31.77 16.88
N LEU A 658 14.88 31.18 17.09
CA LEU A 658 14.33 30.90 18.43
C LEU A 658 15.15 29.84 19.19
N LEU A 659 15.69 28.84 18.49
CA LEU A 659 16.50 27.77 19.10
C LEU A 659 17.91 28.25 19.46
N GLY A 660 18.52 29.11 18.64
CA GLY A 660 19.89 29.59 18.86
C GLY A 660 20.90 28.43 18.95
N GLN A 661 21.78 28.46 19.96
CA GLN A 661 22.62 27.33 20.34
C GLN A 661 21.84 26.43 21.30
N TYR A 662 21.14 25.43 20.75
CA TYR A 662 20.35 24.49 21.53
C TYR A 662 21.23 23.37 22.11
N PRO A 663 21.02 22.93 23.37
CA PRO A 663 21.93 22.00 24.06
C PRO A 663 21.89 20.54 23.55
N ASP A 664 21.11 20.24 22.50
CA ASP A 664 21.03 18.91 21.90
C ASP A 664 21.80 18.86 20.57
N ASN A 665 22.84 18.02 20.52
CA ASN A 665 23.73 17.90 19.38
C ASN A 665 23.01 17.40 18.11
N ASP A 666 22.07 16.47 18.24
CA ASP A 666 21.34 15.91 17.10
C ASP A 666 20.40 16.94 16.49
N MET A 667 19.73 17.74 17.33
CA MET A 667 18.91 18.85 16.89
C MET A 667 19.77 19.94 16.23
N MET A 668 20.91 20.29 16.82
CA MET A 668 21.83 21.26 16.21
C MET A 668 22.43 20.72 14.90
N TYR A 669 22.65 19.41 14.80
CA TYR A 669 23.01 18.79 13.54
C TYR A 669 21.91 19.01 12.50
N ILE A 670 20.64 18.74 12.82
CA ILE A 670 19.52 18.98 11.89
C ILE A 670 19.50 20.46 11.45
N VAL A 671 19.55 21.40 12.40
CA VAL A 671 19.53 22.85 12.16
C VAL A 671 20.66 23.28 11.22
N ASN A 672 21.90 22.89 11.51
CA ASN A 672 23.08 23.28 10.72
C ASN A 672 23.09 22.67 9.31
N ASN A 673 22.21 21.70 9.07
CA ASN A 673 22.13 20.92 7.84
C ASN A 673 20.83 21.14 7.04
N LEU A 674 19.96 22.06 7.46
CA LEU A 674 18.75 22.43 6.72
C LEU A 674 19.05 22.89 5.30
N GLY A 675 18.17 22.51 4.37
CA GLY A 675 18.21 22.90 2.95
C GLY A 675 19.31 22.20 2.15
N LYS A 676 20.25 21.52 2.82
CA LYS A 676 21.32 20.75 2.20
C LYS A 676 20.92 19.28 2.04
N LYS A 677 20.33 18.93 0.90
CA LYS A 677 19.98 17.53 0.56
C LYS A 677 21.22 16.63 0.67
N PRO A 678 21.17 15.52 1.42
CA PRO A 678 22.33 14.63 1.57
C PRO A 678 22.90 14.16 0.23
N ALA A 679 22.04 13.82 -0.75
CA ALA A 679 22.47 13.37 -2.08
C ALA A 679 23.18 14.46 -2.93
N ASP A 680 22.99 15.74 -2.62
CA ASP A 680 23.61 16.87 -3.33
C ASP A 680 24.95 17.27 -2.71
N ARG A 681 25.30 16.71 -1.55
CA ARG A 681 26.60 16.91 -0.89
C ARG A 681 27.65 16.00 -1.52
N THR A 682 28.11 16.39 -2.69
CA THR A 682 29.19 15.70 -3.39
C THR A 682 30.31 16.67 -3.74
N ASN A 683 31.54 16.18 -3.68
CA ASN A 683 32.72 16.85 -4.21
C ASN A 683 33.10 16.32 -5.61
N ARG A 684 32.20 15.63 -6.32
CA ARG A 684 32.43 15.11 -7.70
C ARG A 684 33.04 16.14 -8.63
N ALA A 685 32.64 17.41 -8.51
CA ALA A 685 33.17 18.50 -9.35
C ALA A 685 34.70 18.67 -9.21
N GLN A 686 35.25 18.37 -8.03
CA GLN A 686 36.67 18.48 -7.67
C GLN A 686 37.51 17.28 -8.10
N LEU A 687 36.88 16.18 -8.53
CA LEU A 687 37.58 14.99 -9.01
C LEU A 687 38.24 15.20 -10.39
N SER A 688 39.30 14.44 -10.66
CA SER A 688 39.90 14.34 -11.99
C SER A 688 38.88 13.84 -13.03
N SER A 689 39.17 13.99 -14.32
CA SER A 689 38.29 13.44 -15.37
C SER A 689 38.06 11.93 -15.23
N GLN A 690 39.11 11.21 -14.84
CA GLN A 690 39.03 9.77 -14.53
C GLN A 690 38.23 9.52 -13.24
N GLY A 691 38.41 10.35 -12.22
CA GLY A 691 37.65 10.27 -10.97
C GLY A 691 36.15 10.55 -11.15
N LYS A 692 35.77 11.48 -12.04
CA LYS A 692 34.38 11.72 -12.42
C LYS A 692 33.77 10.50 -13.12
N ALA A 693 34.50 9.87 -14.04
CA ALA A 693 34.06 8.64 -14.69
C ALA A 693 33.88 7.48 -13.69
N LEU A 694 34.82 7.32 -12.74
CA LEU A 694 34.70 6.34 -11.66
C LEU A 694 33.54 6.65 -10.71
N TYR A 695 33.30 7.92 -10.40
CA TYR A 695 32.17 8.35 -9.60
C TYR A 695 30.84 7.96 -10.24
N ASP A 696 30.66 8.26 -11.53
CA ASP A 696 29.41 7.98 -12.24
C ASP A 696 29.17 6.47 -12.40
N LEU A 697 30.22 5.73 -12.75
CA LEU A 697 30.19 4.27 -12.81
C LEU A 697 29.90 3.67 -11.43
N GLY A 698 30.50 4.22 -10.38
CA GLY A 698 30.27 3.82 -9.00
C GLY A 698 28.82 4.02 -8.57
N LYS A 699 28.22 5.15 -8.94
CA LYS A 699 26.79 5.42 -8.71
C LYS A 699 25.90 4.40 -9.40
N GLN A 700 26.22 4.04 -10.65
CA GLN A 700 25.48 3.02 -11.40
C GLN A 700 25.59 1.64 -10.74
N HIS A 701 26.79 1.22 -10.32
CA HIS A 701 26.96 -0.07 -9.67
C HIS A 701 26.35 -0.11 -8.27
N PHE A 702 26.50 0.97 -7.50
CA PHE A 702 25.88 1.11 -6.18
C PHE A 702 24.37 0.87 -6.23
N ASN A 703 23.69 1.46 -7.23
CA ASN A 703 22.25 1.34 -7.47
C ASN A 703 21.87 0.14 -8.36
N GLY A 704 22.83 -0.66 -8.79
CA GLY A 704 22.66 -1.70 -9.80
C GLY A 704 23.35 -2.99 -9.41
N ALA A 705 24.38 -3.38 -10.18
CA ALA A 705 25.04 -4.69 -10.04
C ALA A 705 25.70 -4.93 -8.67
N GLY A 706 26.13 -3.88 -7.98
CA GLY A 706 26.65 -3.97 -6.61
C GLY A 706 25.56 -4.09 -5.55
N ALA A 707 24.33 -3.69 -5.88
CA ALA A 707 23.13 -3.75 -5.03
C ALA A 707 23.32 -3.17 -3.61
N CYS A 708 24.31 -2.30 -3.41
CA CYS A 708 24.63 -1.70 -2.11
C CYS A 708 23.45 -0.88 -1.57
N PHE A 709 22.72 -0.22 -2.47
CA PHE A 709 21.50 0.53 -2.13
C PHE A 709 20.44 -0.33 -1.43
N GLY A 710 20.41 -1.64 -1.69
CA GLY A 710 19.43 -2.55 -1.11
C GLY A 710 19.56 -2.72 0.41
N CYS A 711 20.74 -2.44 0.96
CA CYS A 711 20.99 -2.48 2.41
C CYS A 711 21.32 -1.09 2.99
N HIS A 712 21.88 -0.19 2.19
CA HIS A 712 22.34 1.14 2.63
C HIS A 712 21.46 2.30 2.15
N GLY A 713 20.38 2.01 1.44
CA GLY A 713 19.51 3.02 0.83
C GLY A 713 20.11 3.63 -0.45
N ALA A 714 19.26 4.07 -1.37
CA ALA A 714 19.67 4.74 -2.61
C ALA A 714 20.42 6.07 -2.35
N ASP A 715 20.10 6.72 -1.22
CA ASP A 715 20.71 7.96 -0.76
C ASP A 715 21.76 7.72 0.34
N GLY A 716 22.23 6.49 0.51
CA GLY A 716 23.25 6.14 1.50
C GLY A 716 22.83 6.38 2.95
N ASP A 717 21.53 6.50 3.23
CA ASP A 717 20.97 6.83 4.53
C ASP A 717 20.88 5.65 5.50
N GLY A 718 21.16 4.44 5.01
CA GLY A 718 21.07 3.21 5.78
C GLY A 718 19.65 2.66 5.87
N ILE A 719 19.52 1.37 6.14
CA ILE A 719 18.24 0.70 6.40
C ILE A 719 18.35 0.01 7.76
N LYS A 720 17.59 0.47 8.75
CA LYS A 720 17.66 0.00 10.15
C LYS A 720 17.62 -1.54 10.18
N GLY A 721 18.56 -2.15 10.89
CA GLY A 721 18.69 -3.61 10.99
C GLY A 721 19.34 -4.30 9.77
N MET A 722 19.62 -3.59 8.67
CA MET A 722 20.36 -4.10 7.50
C MET A 722 21.77 -3.50 7.44
N GLY A 723 21.91 -2.31 6.86
CA GLY A 723 23.21 -1.64 6.66
C GLY A 723 23.21 -0.21 7.20
N PRO A 724 24.33 0.25 7.81
CA PRO A 724 24.43 1.60 8.38
C PRO A 724 24.38 2.70 7.32
N THR A 725 24.08 3.91 7.77
CA THR A 725 24.23 5.12 6.96
C THR A 725 25.69 5.33 6.55
N PHE A 726 25.89 5.86 5.36
CA PHE A 726 27.16 6.35 4.87
C PHE A 726 27.36 7.84 5.15
N TRP A 727 26.39 8.56 5.70
CA TRP A 727 26.49 10.01 5.87
C TRP A 727 27.56 10.40 6.91
N ASP A 728 28.54 11.23 6.49
CA ASP A 728 29.71 11.65 7.28
C ASP A 728 30.32 10.52 8.14
N SER A 729 30.36 9.32 7.54
CA SER A 729 30.66 8.09 8.26
C SER A 729 32.15 7.92 8.45
N GLU A 730 32.64 7.82 9.69
CA GLU A 730 34.06 7.58 9.99
C GLU A 730 34.62 6.30 9.32
N TRP A 731 33.76 5.30 9.07
CA TRP A 731 34.08 4.09 8.32
C TRP A 731 34.37 4.35 6.84
N VAL A 732 33.79 5.42 6.30
CA VAL A 732 33.99 5.86 4.93
C VAL A 732 35.09 6.90 4.86
N VAL A 733 35.12 7.86 5.80
CA VAL A 733 35.91 9.08 5.69
C VAL A 733 37.35 8.88 6.17
N LYS A 734 37.57 8.17 7.28
CA LYS A 734 38.87 8.14 7.98
C LYS A 734 40.01 7.50 7.20
N ASP A 735 39.76 6.36 6.56
CA ASP A 735 40.77 5.62 5.80
C ASP A 735 40.11 4.75 4.72
N LYS A 736 40.56 4.92 3.48
CA LYS A 736 40.04 4.15 2.34
C LYS A 736 40.38 2.66 2.41
N GLU A 737 41.42 2.26 3.16
CA GLU A 737 41.73 0.84 3.39
C GLU A 737 40.66 0.17 4.26
N ILE A 738 40.03 0.88 5.20
CA ILE A 738 38.91 0.36 6.00
C ILE A 738 37.73 0.04 5.07
N LEU A 739 37.32 1.01 4.26
CA LEU A 739 36.22 0.82 3.31
C LEU A 739 36.51 -0.33 2.31
N ALA A 740 37.72 -0.39 1.76
CA ALA A 740 38.11 -1.45 0.83
C ALA A 740 38.09 -2.84 1.49
N LYS A 741 38.57 -2.97 2.72
CA LYS A 741 38.52 -4.22 3.50
C LYS A 741 37.08 -4.68 3.74
N VAL A 742 36.21 -3.75 4.16
CA VAL A 742 34.79 -4.02 4.38
C VAL A 742 34.09 -4.42 3.09
N MET A 743 34.35 -3.74 1.96
CA MET A 743 33.75 -4.10 0.67
C MET A 743 34.23 -5.47 0.17
N LEU A 744 35.49 -5.82 0.41
CA LEU A 744 36.05 -7.10 -0.03
C LEU A 744 35.56 -8.27 0.84
N HIS A 745 35.54 -8.12 2.17
CA HIS A 745 35.36 -9.26 3.08
C HIS A 745 34.12 -9.19 3.95
N GLY A 746 33.41 -8.07 3.93
CA GLY A 746 32.21 -7.86 4.71
C GLY A 746 32.47 -7.25 6.08
N LEU A 747 31.38 -6.97 6.79
CA LEU A 747 31.36 -6.39 8.13
C LEU A 747 30.19 -6.97 8.93
N SER A 748 30.44 -7.29 10.20
CA SER A 748 29.46 -7.80 11.15
C SER A 748 29.36 -6.86 12.37
N GLY A 749 28.13 -6.68 12.85
CA GLY A 749 27.81 -5.72 13.90
C GLY A 749 28.02 -6.25 15.34
N PRO A 750 27.89 -5.36 16.35
CA PRO A 750 27.45 -3.97 16.27
C PRO A 750 28.48 -3.02 15.64
N ILE A 751 27.99 -1.99 14.94
CA ILE A 751 28.83 -0.99 14.25
C ILE A 751 28.60 0.37 14.92
N LYS A 752 29.59 0.88 15.64
CA LYS A 752 29.56 2.21 16.24
C LYS A 752 29.90 3.25 15.18
N MET A 753 29.08 4.29 15.16
CA MET A 753 29.26 5.54 14.45
C MET A 753 29.33 6.67 15.49
N LYS A 754 29.85 7.84 15.12
CA LYS A 754 30.01 9.00 16.04
C LYS A 754 28.78 9.30 16.92
N TRP A 755 27.56 9.25 16.36
CA TRP A 755 26.31 9.60 17.05
C TRP A 755 25.31 8.43 17.21
N GLN A 756 25.64 7.23 16.72
CA GLN A 756 24.72 6.10 16.76
C GLN A 756 25.45 4.75 16.79
N THR A 757 24.89 3.74 17.45
CA THR A 757 25.32 2.35 17.27
C THR A 757 24.33 1.60 16.41
N TRP A 758 24.79 1.03 15.30
CA TRP A 758 24.00 0.20 14.40
C TRP A 758 24.05 -1.25 14.85
N ASN A 759 22.97 -1.69 15.49
CA ASN A 759 22.79 -3.08 15.87
C ASN A 759 22.13 -3.83 14.70
N THR A 760 22.88 -4.75 14.09
CA THR A 760 22.41 -5.59 12.98
C THR A 760 22.78 -7.05 13.26
N SER A 761 21.82 -7.95 13.06
CA SER A 761 22.07 -9.40 13.02
C SER A 761 22.48 -9.86 11.62
N MET A 762 22.37 -9.00 10.61
CA MET A 762 22.82 -9.28 9.25
C MET A 762 24.32 -9.02 9.12
N VAL A 763 25.00 -9.93 8.44
CA VAL A 763 26.42 -9.77 8.11
C VAL A 763 26.52 -9.23 6.70
N MET A 764 27.18 -8.08 6.52
CA MET A 764 27.42 -7.52 5.20
C MET A 764 28.30 -8.51 4.42
N PRO A 765 27.86 -9.00 3.24
CA PRO A 765 28.64 -9.92 2.46
C PRO A 765 29.85 -9.22 1.83
N GLY A 766 30.99 -9.92 1.84
CA GLY A 766 32.19 -9.48 1.11
C GLY A 766 32.07 -9.74 -0.39
N MET A 767 32.64 -8.84 -1.19
CA MET A 767 32.64 -8.94 -2.65
C MET A 767 33.95 -9.50 -3.22
N ALA A 768 34.87 -9.98 -2.37
CA ALA A 768 36.17 -10.46 -2.81
C ALA A 768 36.06 -11.61 -3.83
N ASN A 769 35.14 -12.54 -3.61
CA ASN A 769 34.99 -13.70 -4.48
C ASN A 769 33.86 -13.55 -5.51
N ASN A 770 33.34 -12.34 -5.71
CA ASN A 770 32.28 -12.11 -6.67
C ASN A 770 32.84 -11.91 -8.09
N PRO A 771 32.65 -12.86 -9.02
CA PRO A 771 33.19 -12.75 -10.38
C PRO A 771 32.49 -11.68 -11.22
N SER A 772 31.34 -11.15 -10.78
CA SER A 772 30.64 -10.07 -11.47
C SER A 772 31.08 -8.68 -11.04
N MET A 773 32.13 -8.57 -10.20
CA MET A 773 32.61 -7.30 -9.67
C MET A 773 34.13 -7.24 -9.75
N THR A 774 34.65 -6.40 -10.63
CA THR A 774 36.09 -6.22 -10.80
C THR A 774 36.67 -5.25 -9.77
N ASP A 775 37.99 -5.22 -9.62
CA ASP A 775 38.67 -4.22 -8.77
C ASP A 775 38.39 -2.79 -9.25
N LYS A 776 38.16 -2.59 -10.55
CA LYS A 776 37.75 -1.31 -11.12
C LYS A 776 36.33 -0.93 -10.67
N ASP A 777 35.41 -1.88 -10.64
CA ASP A 777 34.02 -1.62 -10.23
C ASP A 777 33.94 -1.33 -8.72
N LEU A 778 34.71 -2.06 -7.90
CA LEU A 778 34.82 -1.79 -6.47
C LEU A 778 35.46 -0.42 -6.19
N ALA A 779 36.52 -0.08 -6.93
CA ALA A 779 37.14 1.24 -6.86
C ALA A 779 36.18 2.36 -7.28
N ALA A 780 35.35 2.12 -8.29
CA ALA A 780 34.29 3.04 -8.72
C ALA A 780 33.25 3.25 -7.60
N ILE A 781 32.71 2.16 -7.02
CA ILE A 781 31.75 2.23 -5.90
C ILE A 781 32.36 2.97 -4.70
N ALA A 782 33.60 2.64 -4.31
CA ALA A 782 34.29 3.32 -3.21
C ALA A 782 34.51 4.81 -3.50
N THR A 783 34.85 5.15 -4.74
CA THR A 783 34.94 6.56 -5.19
C THR A 783 33.59 7.25 -5.03
N TYR A 784 32.49 6.64 -5.47
CA TYR A 784 31.16 7.22 -5.29
C TYR A 784 30.81 7.41 -3.81
N ILE A 785 30.97 6.39 -2.96
CA ILE A 785 30.60 6.45 -1.53
C ILE A 785 31.41 7.52 -0.78
N ARG A 786 32.73 7.58 -1.01
CA ARG A 786 33.63 8.56 -0.38
C ARG A 786 33.42 9.98 -0.87
N ASN A 787 32.79 10.17 -2.03
CA ASN A 787 32.58 11.50 -2.61
C ASN A 787 31.11 11.93 -2.60
N SER A 788 30.26 11.24 -1.85
CA SER A 788 28.82 11.51 -1.72
C SER A 788 28.46 11.76 -0.26
N TRP A 789 27.29 12.35 -0.02
CA TRP A 789 26.69 12.52 1.31
C TRP A 789 27.57 13.23 2.35
N GLY A 790 28.45 14.12 1.89
CA GLY A 790 29.35 14.87 2.75
C GLY A 790 30.60 14.11 3.20
N ASN A 791 30.88 12.91 2.65
CA ASN A 791 32.01 12.06 3.02
C ASN A 791 33.40 12.54 2.56
N ALA A 792 33.57 13.83 2.34
CA ALA A 792 34.71 14.41 1.62
C ALA A 792 36.05 14.37 2.39
N ALA A 793 36.28 13.41 3.29
CA ALA A 793 37.60 13.23 3.85
C ALA A 793 38.52 12.58 2.81
N ASP A 794 39.57 13.34 2.50
CA ASP A 794 40.73 13.06 1.65
C ASP A 794 40.56 13.23 0.13
N THR A 795 39.45 13.74 -0.37
CA THR A 795 39.02 13.45 -1.75
C THR A 795 39.32 14.51 -2.82
N GLY A 796 40.53 15.05 -2.82
CA GLY A 796 41.12 15.46 -4.10
C GLY A 796 41.33 14.28 -5.07
N SER A 797 41.19 13.03 -4.60
CA SER A 797 41.52 11.83 -5.36
C SER A 797 40.44 10.75 -5.31
N GLU A 798 40.14 10.23 -6.49
CA GLU A 798 39.48 8.95 -6.73
C GLU A 798 40.20 7.76 -6.07
N VAL A 799 39.45 6.70 -5.78
CA VAL A 799 40.03 5.40 -5.42
C VAL A 799 40.40 4.70 -6.72
N LYS A 800 41.69 4.39 -6.88
CA LYS A 800 42.19 3.75 -8.10
C LYS A 800 41.98 2.22 -8.07
N PRO A 801 41.74 1.56 -9.22
CA PRO A 801 41.59 0.10 -9.28
C PRO A 801 42.78 -0.68 -8.68
N GLU A 802 44.01 -0.18 -8.85
CA GLU A 802 45.22 -0.83 -8.34
C GLU A 802 45.23 -0.91 -6.81
N PHE A 803 44.60 0.05 -6.14
CA PHE A 803 44.46 0.05 -4.68
C PHE A 803 43.64 -1.17 -4.20
N PHE A 804 42.50 -1.46 -4.86
CA PHE A 804 41.70 -2.64 -4.53
C PHE A 804 42.45 -3.94 -4.78
N SER A 805 43.23 -4.00 -5.87
CA SER A 805 44.07 -5.16 -6.16
C SER A 805 45.13 -5.41 -5.07
N GLN A 806 45.74 -4.34 -4.55
CA GLN A 806 46.72 -4.43 -3.46
C GLN A 806 46.07 -4.87 -2.14
N VAL A 807 44.94 -4.26 -1.76
CA VAL A 807 44.23 -4.62 -0.52
C VAL A 807 43.74 -6.06 -0.60
N ARG A 808 43.21 -6.50 -1.74
CA ARG A 808 42.79 -7.89 -1.99
C ARG A 808 43.92 -8.89 -1.79
N LYS A 809 45.12 -8.61 -2.33
CA LYS A 809 46.31 -9.45 -2.11
C LYS A 809 46.71 -9.47 -0.63
N LYS A 810 46.76 -8.30 0.02
CA LYS A 810 47.13 -8.16 1.45
C LYS A 810 46.16 -8.90 2.38
N THR A 811 44.92 -9.08 1.96
CA THR A 811 43.83 -9.67 2.76
C THR A 811 43.32 -10.99 2.20
N ALA A 812 44.11 -11.66 1.36
CA ALA A 812 43.70 -12.92 0.72
C ALA A 812 43.41 -14.04 1.73
N GLY A 813 44.01 -13.99 2.93
CA GLY A 813 43.74 -14.93 4.02
C GLY A 813 42.49 -14.61 4.85
N GLN A 814 41.79 -13.50 4.59
CA GLN A 814 40.60 -13.12 5.33
C GLN A 814 39.40 -13.93 4.81
N SER A 815 38.88 -14.84 5.64
CA SER A 815 37.74 -15.71 5.30
C SER A 815 36.46 -15.38 6.08
N VAL A 816 36.57 -14.54 7.11
CA VAL A 816 35.44 -14.09 7.93
C VAL A 816 35.23 -12.58 7.79
N PRO A 817 33.98 -12.09 7.88
CA PRO A 817 33.69 -10.67 7.88
C PRO A 817 34.38 -9.94 9.03
N TYR A 818 34.82 -8.70 8.78
CA TYR A 818 35.42 -7.89 9.84
C TYR A 818 34.38 -7.52 10.91
N THR A 819 34.86 -7.06 12.04
CA THR A 819 34.11 -6.44 13.14
C THR A 819 34.71 -5.06 13.42
N GLN A 820 34.02 -4.25 14.22
CA GLN A 820 34.60 -2.98 14.67
C GLN A 820 35.93 -3.12 15.41
N LYS A 821 36.17 -4.25 16.10
CA LYS A 821 37.42 -4.46 16.86
C LYS A 821 38.64 -4.60 15.95
N ASP A 822 38.44 -4.91 14.67
CA ASP A 822 39.52 -5.11 13.70
C ASP A 822 40.06 -3.79 13.14
N PHE A 823 39.40 -2.66 13.46
CA PHE A 823 39.77 -1.33 12.97
C PHE A 823 40.02 -0.36 14.13
N LYS A 824 40.99 0.54 13.94
CA LYS A 824 41.29 1.62 14.91
C LYS A 824 40.59 2.90 14.45
N PHE A 825 39.47 3.22 15.09
CA PHE A 825 38.72 4.47 14.88
C PHE A 825 39.23 5.62 15.72
#